data_AF-A0A1B7MJ99-F1
#
_entry.id   AF-A0A1B7MJ99-F1
#
_cell.length_a   1.000
_cell.length_b   1.000
_cell.length_c   1.000
_cell.angle_alpha   90.00
_cell.angle_beta   90.00
_cell.angle_gamma   90.00
#
_symmetry.space_group_name_H-M   'P 1'
#
loop_
_entity.id
_entity.type
_entity.pdbx_description
1 polymer ?
#
loop_
_entity_poly.entity_id
_entity_poly.type
_entity_poly.pdbx_seq_one_letter_code
_entity_poly.pdbx_strand_id
1 'polypeptide(L)'
;MFVLALKFPQANDWGALSQTMASHRAQLLLALLPNALAFGLQEVDPDREPLKNLDNGIAVDMQDTCSVFSLATAGAHHASTREASLRVLSHAWDGYDSRQHISEDVWLENLTAHIANLLNLRIARVREWISSNVARFQGGQASIGELMRTFENATVDLRGNVQLCKLKCASCELLCIQSRLHDGQHDCQGSHVCIYSCDFCASSGEMKACSMSASHPGKHICVVTAHLCGQPCQLFGRQGCLQECTRVADHAEEDHMCAAIIHACGRPCDLSKLTLNDGSIPSCRGTCRIPSDVDHDRHHCDARLCSMTCQLCKRLCANQDHLHGLQDGAVHLCGFEHSCSKLCAALGICEIETAPHSIEATFTGRHETFQYTKVTSMAKRLTCTKSIPPGEILHQGSHNHSLDKNVVHFCKERCEHCGYYCTLSLGHSQHEHETRHGSMSSSRWSVDGPDDMGLEVEGRRFSSNDDGAPMMCNLVCQALGRHVHIDYCRAPDICGCMGNNKLQHISRRLLPNPERAKDCMTHNLFWRRSGFKDPYSREEQANFAKCDAMCSGPEHTTAAGNGAQPSYCTLPLFHPQMDPNNAPVGLGYISNDGHSFLCRNPVVMQQAFHVIFVVDRSSSMKYSDRRPLPNTPASARITGSSNNRFGAVLSSLYSFWTARAAAIGGHQAARRDSYSVILFEDSVADAITNDFSSSPDQLLDTLLRYKTGTGTDFTVAVQRAQSIMEGYWSAERSPVIIFLSDGECSIADQTVQDLCRAAVHLGKALSFHAVSFGSDNYSSSLRRMVEIALDIQNNAPRDPLVPAAATVASSYTQALDTVQLAETFLGIAESLRKPRGSLIH
;
A
#
# COMPACT_ATOMS: atom_id res chain seq x y z
N MET A 1 15.00 22.39 9.52
CA MET A 1 14.25 22.42 10.80
C MET A 1 12.76 22.54 10.48
N PHE A 2 12.10 21.41 10.22
CA PHE A 2 10.64 21.32 10.08
C PHE A 2 10.23 20.07 10.85
N VAL A 3 9.65 20.27 12.03
CA VAL A 3 9.20 19.22 12.94
C VAL A 3 7.75 18.91 12.55
N LEU A 4 7.55 17.81 11.82
CA LEU A 4 6.23 17.20 11.66
C LEU A 4 5.91 16.44 12.95
N ALA A 5 4.89 16.91 13.66
CA ALA A 5 4.38 16.28 14.88
C ALA A 5 3.74 14.92 14.54
N LEU A 6 4.52 13.86 14.62
CA LEU A 6 4.02 12.48 14.70
C LEU A 6 3.34 12.30 16.07
N LYS A 7 2.02 12.11 16.07
CA LYS A 7 1.31 11.58 17.25
C LYS A 7 1.88 10.18 17.55
N PHE A 8 2.44 10.04 18.74
CA PHE A 8 2.99 8.78 19.26
C PHE A 8 1.94 7.65 19.30
N PRO A 9 2.29 6.40 18.95
CA PRO A 9 1.48 5.24 19.25
C PRO A 9 1.48 4.94 20.76
N GLN A 10 0.33 4.46 21.22
CA GLN A 10 -0.01 4.13 22.59
C GLN A 10 0.91 3.00 23.14
N ALA A 11 1.77 3.35 24.10
CA ALA A 11 2.45 2.57 25.17
C ALA A 11 2.95 1.11 25.00
N ASN A 12 2.69 0.36 23.93
CA ASN A 12 3.13 -1.04 23.75
C ASN A 12 4.08 -1.27 22.56
N ASP A 13 4.57 -0.22 21.91
CA ASP A 13 5.29 -0.33 20.62
C ASP A 13 6.83 -0.26 20.69
N TRP A 14 7.44 -0.20 21.88
CA TRP A 14 8.90 -0.06 22.00
C TRP A 14 9.69 -1.21 21.36
N GLY A 15 9.15 -2.44 21.39
CA GLY A 15 9.78 -3.60 20.74
C GLY A 15 9.69 -3.56 19.21
N ALA A 16 8.55 -3.15 18.66
CA ALA A 16 8.32 -3.07 17.21
C ALA A 16 9.09 -1.91 16.57
N LEU A 17 9.19 -0.77 17.27
CA LEU A 17 9.96 0.39 16.81
C LEU A 17 11.48 0.10 16.81
N SER A 18 11.96 -0.67 17.80
CA SER A 18 13.37 -1.12 17.84
C SER A 18 13.69 -2.09 16.69
N GLN A 19 12.75 -2.98 16.36
CA GLN A 19 12.88 -3.95 15.26
C GLN A 19 12.91 -3.25 13.89
N THR A 20 12.03 -2.28 13.65
CA THR A 20 12.02 -1.51 12.39
C THR A 20 13.25 -0.63 12.24
N MET A 21 13.70 0.04 13.31
CA MET A 21 14.92 0.85 13.27
C MET A 21 16.17 0.04 12.98
N ALA A 22 16.28 -1.17 13.54
CA ALA A 22 17.43 -2.02 13.31
C ALA A 22 17.45 -2.62 11.90
N SER A 23 16.30 -3.04 11.39
CA SER A 23 16.15 -3.47 9.99
C SER A 23 16.50 -2.36 9.02
N HIS A 24 16.03 -1.13 9.27
CA HIS A 24 16.42 0.03 8.46
C HIS A 24 17.94 0.31 8.55
N ARG A 25 18.53 0.23 9.75
CA ARG A 25 19.99 0.39 9.92
C ARG A 25 20.76 -0.68 9.14
N ALA A 26 20.37 -1.94 9.24
CA ALA A 26 21.04 -3.04 8.54
C ALA A 26 20.94 -2.89 7.00
N GLN A 27 19.77 -2.49 6.48
CA GLN A 27 19.57 -2.21 5.06
C GLN A 27 20.45 -1.06 4.55
N LEU A 28 20.56 0.03 5.32
CA LEU A 28 21.44 1.15 4.98
C LEU A 28 22.92 0.70 4.95
N LEU A 29 23.37 -0.05 5.96
CA LEU A 29 24.73 -0.58 5.97
C LEU A 29 25.00 -1.54 4.80
N LEU A 30 24.03 -2.38 4.43
CA LEU A 30 24.10 -3.26 3.27
C LEU A 30 24.28 -2.48 1.96
N ALA A 31 23.57 -1.36 1.80
CA ALA A 31 23.68 -0.52 0.61
C ALA A 31 25.07 0.17 0.50
N LEU A 32 25.66 0.55 1.64
CA LEU A 32 26.96 1.20 1.72
C LEU A 32 28.14 0.20 1.72
N LEU A 33 27.88 -1.08 1.98
CA LEU A 33 28.90 -2.12 2.14
C LEU A 33 29.85 -2.27 0.95
N PRO A 34 29.40 -2.20 -0.33
CA PRO A 34 30.31 -2.28 -1.46
C PRO A 34 31.34 -1.15 -1.48
N ASN A 35 30.93 0.09 -1.20
CA ASN A 35 31.85 1.23 -1.13
C ASN A 35 32.79 1.11 0.06
N ALA A 36 32.27 0.69 1.22
CA ALA A 36 33.05 0.50 2.43
C ALA A 36 34.19 -0.50 2.20
N LEU A 37 33.90 -1.61 1.51
CA LEU A 37 34.88 -2.64 1.20
C LEU A 37 35.87 -2.22 0.11
N ALA A 38 35.39 -1.65 -1.01
CA ALA A 38 36.25 -1.26 -2.13
C ALA A 38 37.15 -0.05 -1.81
N PHE A 39 36.62 0.98 -1.14
CA PHE A 39 37.28 2.28 -0.94
C PHE A 39 37.55 2.65 0.52
N GLY A 40 36.92 1.99 1.49
CA GLY A 40 37.07 2.36 2.92
C GLY A 40 36.26 3.60 3.28
N LEU A 41 35.20 3.87 2.51
CA LEU A 41 34.37 5.08 2.56
C LEU A 41 32.89 4.72 2.48
N GLN A 42 32.01 5.57 3.02
CA GLN A 42 30.55 5.42 2.87
C GLN A 42 30.11 5.85 1.47
N GLU A 43 30.60 7.00 1.03
CA GLU A 43 30.30 7.63 -0.25
C GLU A 43 31.60 8.11 -0.90
N VAL A 44 31.67 7.99 -2.23
CA VAL A 44 32.86 8.31 -3.02
C VAL A 44 32.65 9.58 -3.86
N ASP A 45 31.40 9.81 -4.29
CA ASP A 45 30.97 10.85 -5.23
C ASP A 45 29.58 11.32 -4.74
N PRO A 46 29.29 12.63 -4.57
CA PRO A 46 30.14 13.79 -4.89
C PRO A 46 31.25 14.08 -3.88
N ASP A 47 31.03 13.78 -2.61
CA ASP A 47 31.98 14.06 -1.53
C ASP A 47 32.45 12.76 -0.86
N ARG A 48 33.76 12.66 -0.61
CA ARG A 48 34.34 11.49 0.05
C ARG A 48 33.97 11.47 1.53
N GLU A 49 33.08 10.56 1.89
CA GLU A 49 32.64 10.41 3.28
C GLU A 49 33.35 9.23 3.98
N PRO A 50 34.05 9.46 5.11
CA PRO A 50 34.67 8.37 5.87
C PRO A 50 33.61 7.47 6.51
N LEU A 51 34.00 6.23 6.86
CA LEU A 51 33.16 5.34 7.66
C LEU A 51 32.86 5.96 9.02
N LYS A 52 31.61 6.36 9.26
CA LYS A 52 31.15 6.98 10.50
C LYS A 52 30.16 6.09 11.24
N ASN A 53 30.10 6.26 12.56
CA ASN A 53 28.96 5.81 13.34
C ASN A 53 27.77 6.73 13.05
N LEU A 54 26.69 6.15 12.57
CA LEU A 54 25.52 6.88 12.05
C LEU A 54 24.61 7.46 13.15
N ASP A 55 24.93 7.23 14.42
CA ASP A 55 24.21 7.81 15.55
C ASP A 55 24.85 9.12 16.04
N ASN A 56 26.18 9.19 16.04
CA ASN A 56 26.93 10.33 16.55
C ASN A 56 27.74 11.08 15.47
N GLY A 57 27.80 10.55 14.24
CA GLY A 57 28.53 11.14 13.12
C GLY A 57 30.05 11.03 13.23
N ILE A 58 30.59 10.33 14.24
CA ILE A 58 32.02 10.23 14.49
C ILE A 58 32.63 9.16 13.57
N ALA A 59 33.76 9.49 12.94
CA ALA A 59 34.50 8.54 12.10
C ALA A 59 35.06 7.38 12.92
N VAL A 60 35.05 6.18 12.34
CA VAL A 60 35.60 4.97 12.96
C VAL A 60 37.12 5.08 13.01
N ASP A 61 37.65 5.04 14.24
CA ASP A 61 39.08 5.11 14.53
C ASP A 61 39.72 3.72 14.43
N MET A 62 40.09 3.36 13.20
CA MET A 62 40.81 2.13 12.89
C MET A 62 41.75 2.37 11.70
N GLN A 63 42.92 1.74 11.76
CA GLN A 63 43.94 1.85 10.72
C GLN A 63 43.47 1.22 9.40
N ASP A 64 43.68 1.92 8.30
CA ASP A 64 43.36 1.49 6.93
C ASP A 64 44.19 2.32 5.93
N THR A 65 44.16 1.93 4.66
CA THR A 65 44.92 2.57 3.58
C THR A 65 44.00 3.15 2.51
N CYS A 66 44.55 4.03 1.67
CA CYS A 66 43.87 4.54 0.47
C CYS A 66 43.80 3.52 -0.68
N SER A 67 44.13 2.25 -0.41
CA SER A 67 44.12 1.18 -1.39
C SER A 67 42.69 0.91 -1.88
N VAL A 68 42.56 0.70 -3.19
CA VAL A 68 41.27 0.39 -3.83
C VAL A 68 41.23 -1.09 -4.18
N PHE A 69 40.19 -1.78 -3.70
CA PHE A 69 39.97 -3.20 -3.98
C PHE A 69 38.84 -3.40 -4.98
N SER A 70 38.95 -4.43 -5.80
CA SER A 70 37.91 -4.82 -6.76
C SER A 70 36.89 -5.76 -6.11
N LEU A 71 35.60 -5.47 -6.27
CA LEU A 71 34.47 -6.31 -5.88
C LEU A 71 33.78 -6.90 -7.13
N ALA A 72 33.25 -8.11 -7.01
CA ALA A 72 32.63 -8.86 -8.13
C ALA A 72 31.14 -8.50 -8.37
N THR A 73 30.61 -7.47 -7.70
CA THR A 73 29.20 -7.07 -7.77
C THR A 73 28.94 -6.15 -8.98
N ALA A 74 28.79 -6.73 -10.19
CA ALA A 74 28.22 -6.19 -11.46
C ALA A 74 28.99 -6.57 -12.78
N GLY A 75 28.85 -7.81 -13.27
CA GLY A 75 28.97 -8.13 -14.71
C GLY A 75 30.37 -8.17 -15.36
N ALA A 76 30.41 -8.37 -16.68
CA ALA A 76 31.61 -8.74 -17.47
C ALA A 76 32.74 -7.68 -17.53
N HIS A 77 32.53 -6.46 -17.02
CA HIS A 77 33.54 -5.39 -16.96
C HIS A 77 34.58 -5.57 -15.84
N HIS A 78 34.48 -6.62 -15.00
CA HIS A 78 35.31 -6.79 -13.80
C HIS A 78 36.74 -7.32 -14.00
N ALA A 79 37.01 -8.11 -15.05
CA ALA A 79 38.33 -8.73 -15.20
C ALA A 79 39.44 -7.67 -15.41
N SER A 80 39.16 -6.65 -16.22
CA SER A 80 40.09 -5.53 -16.46
C SER A 80 40.27 -4.65 -15.22
N THR A 81 39.20 -4.38 -14.46
CA THR A 81 39.27 -3.61 -13.21
C THR A 81 40.07 -4.36 -12.14
N ARG A 82 39.90 -5.69 -12.03
CA ARG A 82 40.65 -6.52 -11.08
C ARG A 82 42.15 -6.47 -11.35
N GLU A 83 42.56 -6.69 -12.60
CA GLU A 83 43.96 -6.62 -13.01
C GLU A 83 44.56 -5.23 -12.76
N ALA A 84 43.80 -4.17 -13.05
CA ALA A 84 44.24 -2.80 -12.79
C ALA A 84 44.43 -2.55 -11.28
N SER A 85 43.48 -2.95 -10.44
CA SER A 85 43.59 -2.83 -8.98
C SER A 85 44.79 -3.61 -8.45
N LEU A 86 44.96 -4.87 -8.87
CA LEU A 86 46.06 -5.73 -8.41
C LEU A 86 47.44 -5.16 -8.80
N ARG A 87 47.56 -4.60 -10.01
CA ARG A 87 48.76 -3.91 -10.46
C ARG A 87 49.10 -2.72 -9.55
N VAL A 88 48.12 -1.86 -9.25
CA VAL A 88 48.31 -0.72 -8.35
C VAL A 88 48.73 -1.18 -6.95
N LEU A 89 48.07 -2.21 -6.41
CA LEU A 89 48.42 -2.79 -5.10
C LEU A 89 49.84 -3.36 -5.09
N SER A 90 50.29 -3.95 -6.19
CA SER A 90 51.62 -4.54 -6.28
C SER A 90 52.71 -3.46 -6.33
N HIS A 91 52.52 -2.41 -7.13
CA HIS A 91 53.46 -1.28 -7.22
C HIS A 91 53.51 -0.41 -5.96
N ALA A 92 52.48 -0.48 -5.10
CA ALA A 92 52.48 0.24 -3.82
C ALA A 92 53.44 -0.36 -2.78
N TRP A 93 54.01 -1.54 -3.05
CA TRP A 93 54.99 -2.16 -2.17
C TRP A 93 56.41 -1.65 -2.47
N ASP A 94 57.08 -1.08 -1.47
CA ASP A 94 58.45 -0.53 -1.60
C ASP A 94 59.47 -1.57 -2.11
N GLY A 95 59.23 -2.87 -1.89
CA GLY A 95 60.09 -3.96 -2.35
C GLY A 95 59.88 -4.36 -3.81
N TYR A 96 58.97 -3.74 -4.55
CA TYR A 96 58.57 -4.18 -5.89
C TYR A 96 59.76 -4.27 -6.87
N ASP A 97 60.63 -3.26 -6.89
CA ASP A 97 61.76 -3.19 -7.83
C ASP A 97 62.92 -4.15 -7.49
N SER A 98 62.87 -4.80 -6.32
CA SER A 98 63.90 -5.77 -5.90
C SER A 98 63.76 -7.15 -6.53
N ARG A 99 62.76 -7.37 -7.38
CA ARG A 99 62.33 -8.69 -7.87
C ARG A 99 63.43 -9.59 -8.41
N GLN A 100 64.26 -9.07 -9.32
CA GLN A 100 65.35 -9.84 -9.93
C GLN A 100 66.64 -9.83 -9.08
N HIS A 101 66.67 -9.14 -7.93
CA HIS A 101 67.85 -9.05 -7.04
C HIS A 101 67.84 -10.10 -5.93
N ILE A 102 66.67 -10.69 -5.65
CA ILE A 102 66.49 -11.74 -4.65
C ILE A 102 65.83 -12.97 -5.30
N SER A 103 65.71 -14.07 -4.56
CA SER A 103 64.99 -15.25 -5.03
C SER A 103 63.52 -14.90 -5.34
N GLU A 104 63.04 -15.34 -6.50
CA GLU A 104 61.67 -15.10 -6.98
C GLU A 104 60.61 -15.62 -5.99
N ASP A 105 60.84 -16.78 -5.36
CA ASP A 105 59.92 -17.34 -4.36
C ASP A 105 59.79 -16.42 -3.14
N VAL A 106 60.93 -15.92 -2.62
CA VAL A 106 60.98 -15.00 -1.48
C VAL A 106 60.34 -13.66 -1.82
N TRP A 107 60.62 -13.12 -3.01
CA TRP A 107 60.01 -11.87 -3.46
C TRP A 107 58.48 -11.99 -3.57
N LEU A 108 58.00 -13.10 -4.14
CA LEU A 108 56.57 -13.34 -4.33
C LEU A 108 55.83 -13.60 -3.01
N GLU A 109 56.46 -14.28 -2.06
CA GLU A 109 55.92 -14.44 -0.70
C GLU A 109 55.75 -13.08 -0.01
N ASN A 110 56.76 -12.22 -0.06
CA ASN A 110 56.71 -10.88 0.52
C ASN A 110 55.64 -9.99 -0.14
N LEU A 111 55.54 -10.00 -1.48
CA LEU A 111 54.48 -9.30 -2.20
C LEU A 111 53.08 -9.80 -1.80
N THR A 112 52.91 -11.13 -1.74
CA THR A 112 51.64 -11.75 -1.32
C THR A 112 51.27 -11.31 0.10
N ALA A 113 52.23 -11.29 1.02
CA ALA A 113 52.03 -10.87 2.41
C ALA A 113 51.66 -9.38 2.51
N HIS A 114 52.30 -8.51 1.71
CA HIS A 114 51.97 -7.09 1.65
C HIS A 114 50.51 -6.85 1.22
N ILE A 115 50.09 -7.45 0.09
CA ILE A 115 48.72 -7.30 -0.42
C ILE A 115 47.70 -7.86 0.58
N ALA A 116 48.00 -9.01 1.21
CA ALA A 116 47.15 -9.59 2.24
C ALA A 116 47.00 -8.68 3.47
N ASN A 117 48.07 -8.00 3.88
CA ASN A 117 48.03 -7.05 4.99
C ASN A 117 47.12 -5.85 4.70
N LEU A 118 47.27 -5.23 3.52
CA LEU A 118 46.40 -4.12 3.09
C LEU A 118 44.92 -4.51 3.14
N LEU A 119 44.59 -5.71 2.63
CA LEU A 119 43.22 -6.20 2.64
C LEU A 119 42.71 -6.48 4.06
N ASN A 120 43.55 -7.04 4.94
CA ASN A 120 43.17 -7.32 6.32
C ASN A 120 42.86 -6.05 7.12
N LEU A 121 43.63 -4.96 6.91
CA LEU A 121 43.34 -3.66 7.51
C LEU A 121 41.95 -3.15 7.10
N ARG A 122 41.64 -3.20 5.80
CA ARG A 122 40.32 -2.80 5.28
C ARG A 122 39.17 -3.63 5.86
N ILE A 123 39.29 -4.96 5.87
CA ILE A 123 38.27 -5.86 6.42
C ILE A 123 38.04 -5.56 7.91
N ALA A 124 39.11 -5.37 8.67
CA ALA A 124 39.02 -5.09 10.10
C ALA A 124 38.30 -3.75 10.37
N ARG A 125 38.64 -2.70 9.62
CA ARG A 125 37.97 -1.39 9.73
C ARG A 125 36.49 -1.45 9.37
N VAL A 126 36.13 -2.16 8.29
CA VAL A 126 34.72 -2.32 7.89
C VAL A 126 33.95 -3.15 8.91
N ARG A 127 34.56 -4.19 9.50
CA ARG A 127 33.95 -4.99 10.58
C ARG A 127 33.67 -4.14 11.81
N GLU A 128 34.60 -3.29 12.22
CA GLU A 128 34.42 -2.37 13.35
C GLU A 128 33.33 -1.32 13.05
N TRP A 129 33.30 -0.81 11.82
CA TRP A 129 32.25 0.10 11.38
C TRP A 129 30.85 -0.54 11.44
N ILE A 130 30.70 -1.79 10.99
CA ILE A 130 29.43 -2.52 11.12
C ILE A 130 29.10 -2.71 12.60
N SER A 131 30.05 -3.22 13.40
CA SER A 131 29.87 -3.54 14.81
C SER A 131 29.42 -2.33 15.62
N SER A 132 30.08 -1.18 15.46
CA SER A 132 29.73 0.07 16.13
C SER A 132 28.35 0.61 15.75
N ASN A 133 27.89 0.40 14.51
CA ASN A 133 26.57 0.83 14.04
C ASN A 133 25.43 -0.11 14.44
N VAL A 134 25.74 -1.36 14.82
CA VAL A 134 24.72 -2.35 15.25
C VAL A 134 24.74 -2.63 16.76
N ALA A 135 25.76 -2.19 17.49
CA ALA A 135 25.98 -2.51 18.90
C ALA A 135 24.79 -2.21 19.83
N ARG A 136 23.99 -1.17 19.53
CA ARG A 136 22.83 -0.77 20.34
C ARG A 136 21.60 -1.67 20.17
N PHE A 137 21.55 -2.48 19.11
CA PHE A 137 20.43 -3.38 18.87
C PHE A 137 20.70 -4.71 19.55
N GLN A 138 19.71 -5.24 20.26
CA GLN A 138 19.84 -6.53 20.94
C GLN A 138 20.10 -7.65 19.91
N GLY A 139 21.04 -8.53 20.20
CA GLY A 139 21.42 -9.63 19.30
C GLY A 139 20.22 -10.54 18.97
N GLY A 140 20.14 -11.00 17.72
CA GLY A 140 19.10 -11.94 17.27
C GLY A 140 18.15 -11.43 16.17
N GLN A 141 18.36 -10.23 15.63
CA GLN A 141 17.58 -9.73 14.50
C GLN A 141 18.09 -10.28 13.16
N ALA A 142 17.17 -10.77 12.34
CA ALA A 142 17.48 -11.44 11.09
C ALA A 142 18.20 -10.54 10.07
N SER A 143 17.82 -9.25 10.02
CA SER A 143 18.41 -8.23 9.16
C SER A 143 19.89 -7.97 9.47
N ILE A 144 20.27 -7.94 10.74
CA ILE A 144 21.67 -7.84 11.18
C ILE A 144 22.43 -9.13 10.81
N GLY A 145 21.79 -10.31 10.97
CA GLY A 145 22.35 -11.58 10.53
C GLY A 145 22.64 -11.63 9.03
N GLU A 146 21.73 -11.10 8.21
CA GLU A 146 21.89 -10.97 6.76
C GLU A 146 23.04 -10.03 6.38
N LEU A 147 23.15 -8.87 7.03
CA LEU A 147 24.28 -7.95 6.87
C LEU A 147 25.62 -8.63 7.14
N MET A 148 25.75 -9.32 8.28
CA MET A 148 26.97 -10.02 8.65
C MET A 148 27.32 -11.13 7.65
N ARG A 149 26.34 -11.91 7.20
CA ARG A 149 26.56 -12.93 6.16
C ARG A 149 27.03 -12.34 4.84
N THR A 150 26.45 -11.21 4.44
CA THR A 150 26.83 -10.51 3.20
C THR A 150 28.25 -9.98 3.30
N PHE A 151 28.63 -9.40 4.44
CA PHE A 151 30.00 -8.96 4.72
C PHE A 151 31.02 -10.12 4.71
N GLU A 152 30.71 -11.26 5.33
CA GLU A 152 31.60 -12.43 5.31
C GLU A 152 31.74 -13.00 3.90
N ASN A 153 30.66 -13.08 3.12
CA ASN A 153 30.71 -13.48 1.70
C ASN A 153 31.54 -12.49 0.85
N ALA A 154 31.38 -11.18 1.04
CA ALA A 154 32.16 -10.19 0.31
C ALA A 154 33.65 -10.22 0.71
N THR A 155 33.95 -10.51 1.98
CA THR A 155 35.31 -10.74 2.47
C THR A 155 35.96 -11.95 1.79
N VAL A 156 35.19 -13.02 1.59
CA VAL A 156 35.62 -14.20 0.83
C VAL A 156 36.00 -13.80 -0.60
N ASP A 157 35.14 -13.05 -1.29
CA ASP A 157 35.35 -12.63 -2.68
C ASP A 157 36.57 -11.71 -2.82
N LEU A 158 36.73 -10.73 -1.93
CA LEU A 158 37.90 -9.85 -1.89
C LEU A 158 39.20 -10.63 -1.77
N ARG A 159 39.25 -11.61 -0.85
CA ARG A 159 40.43 -12.46 -0.68
C ARG A 159 40.75 -13.26 -1.94
N GLY A 160 39.74 -13.69 -2.69
CA GLY A 160 39.92 -14.34 -3.99
C GLY A 160 40.47 -13.40 -5.05
N ASN A 161 39.97 -12.16 -5.11
CA ASN A 161 40.35 -11.16 -6.11
C ASN A 161 41.81 -10.69 -6.02
N VAL A 162 42.43 -10.81 -4.84
CA VAL A 162 43.83 -10.40 -4.61
C VAL A 162 44.84 -11.55 -4.71
N GLN A 163 44.41 -12.79 -5.00
CA GLN A 163 45.34 -13.90 -5.18
C GLN A 163 46.11 -13.77 -6.49
N LEU A 164 47.44 -13.92 -6.42
CA LEU A 164 48.33 -13.94 -7.59
C LEU A 164 48.31 -15.32 -8.28
N CYS A 165 48.56 -15.35 -9.59
CA CYS A 165 48.57 -16.55 -10.41
C CYS A 165 49.71 -17.53 -10.05
N LYS A 166 50.93 -17.01 -9.90
CA LYS A 166 52.14 -17.76 -9.55
C LYS A 166 52.59 -18.85 -10.55
N LEU A 167 52.02 -18.89 -11.76
CA LEU A 167 52.51 -19.76 -12.84
C LEU A 167 53.66 -19.09 -13.59
N LYS A 168 54.54 -19.87 -14.21
CA LYS A 168 55.67 -19.31 -14.97
C LYS A 168 55.19 -18.42 -16.11
N CYS A 169 55.89 -17.30 -16.31
CA CYS A 169 55.65 -16.38 -17.40
C CYS A 169 55.87 -17.06 -18.76
N ALA A 170 55.13 -16.62 -19.77
CA ALA A 170 55.27 -17.12 -21.14
C ALA A 170 56.57 -16.65 -21.82
N SER A 171 57.13 -15.51 -21.38
CA SER A 171 58.29 -14.86 -22.01
C SER A 171 59.59 -14.99 -21.23
N CYS A 172 59.54 -15.43 -19.97
CA CYS A 172 60.70 -15.58 -19.08
C CYS A 172 60.39 -16.57 -17.94
N GLU A 173 61.36 -16.85 -17.07
CA GLU A 173 61.20 -17.83 -15.99
C GLU A 173 60.62 -17.24 -14.68
N LEU A 174 60.31 -15.94 -14.66
CA LEU A 174 59.64 -15.28 -13.51
C LEU A 174 58.19 -15.76 -13.35
N LEU A 175 57.63 -15.61 -12.15
CA LEU A 175 56.27 -16.04 -11.83
C LEU A 175 55.22 -14.98 -12.21
N CYS A 176 54.02 -15.39 -12.55
CA CYS A 176 52.95 -14.50 -12.96
C CYS A 176 52.33 -13.81 -11.75
N ILE A 177 52.27 -12.47 -11.78
CA ILE A 177 51.66 -11.65 -10.72
C ILE A 177 50.28 -11.10 -11.10
N GLN A 178 49.72 -11.54 -12.21
CA GLN A 178 48.31 -11.27 -12.55
C GLN A 178 47.38 -12.00 -11.58
N SER A 179 46.09 -11.64 -11.58
CA SER A 179 45.11 -12.34 -10.74
C SER A 179 45.12 -13.82 -11.05
N ARG A 180 44.93 -14.68 -10.05
CA ARG A 180 44.79 -16.12 -10.25
C ARG A 180 43.65 -16.51 -11.20
N LEU A 181 42.69 -15.61 -11.44
CA LEU A 181 41.56 -15.77 -12.35
C LEU A 181 41.74 -15.05 -13.69
N HIS A 182 42.96 -14.61 -14.04
CA HIS A 182 43.20 -13.88 -15.28
C HIS A 182 43.06 -14.77 -16.52
N ASP A 183 42.63 -14.17 -17.62
CA ASP A 183 42.64 -14.80 -18.96
C ASP A 183 43.88 -14.39 -19.74
N GLY A 184 44.31 -15.22 -20.68
CA GLY A 184 45.45 -14.95 -21.58
C GLY A 184 46.75 -15.65 -21.19
N GLN A 185 47.86 -15.23 -21.78
CA GLN A 185 49.19 -15.76 -21.44
C GLN A 185 49.67 -15.22 -20.10
N HIS A 186 50.42 -16.05 -19.36
CA HIS A 186 51.00 -15.66 -18.08
C HIS A 186 52.07 -14.59 -18.25
N ASP A 187 51.81 -13.41 -17.69
CA ASP A 187 52.72 -12.28 -17.73
C ASP A 187 53.26 -11.99 -16.31
N CYS A 188 54.58 -11.86 -16.18
CA CYS A 188 55.19 -11.43 -14.92
C CYS A 188 55.05 -9.92 -14.67
N GLN A 189 54.59 -9.13 -15.64
CA GLN A 189 54.52 -7.65 -15.62
C GLN A 189 55.87 -7.00 -15.29
N GLY A 190 56.95 -7.58 -15.81
CA GLY A 190 58.33 -7.09 -15.66
C GLY A 190 58.98 -6.81 -17.02
N SER A 191 60.29 -6.57 -17.03
CA SER A 191 61.04 -6.33 -18.27
C SER A 191 61.26 -7.57 -19.12
N HIS A 192 61.04 -8.78 -18.57
CA HIS A 192 61.38 -10.09 -19.16
C HIS A 192 62.85 -10.31 -19.52
N VAL A 193 63.72 -9.32 -19.32
CA VAL A 193 65.15 -9.33 -19.63
C VAL A 193 65.95 -9.48 -18.35
N CYS A 194 67.02 -10.28 -18.42
CA CYS A 194 67.97 -10.46 -17.33
C CYS A 194 68.71 -9.15 -16.98
N ILE A 195 68.75 -8.80 -15.69
CA ILE A 195 69.42 -7.57 -15.22
C ILE A 195 70.93 -7.73 -14.99
N TYR A 196 71.44 -8.95 -15.06
CA TYR A 196 72.83 -9.25 -14.72
C TYR A 196 73.79 -8.99 -15.89
N SER A 197 75.06 -8.76 -15.55
CA SER A 197 76.14 -8.60 -16.53
C SER A 197 76.66 -9.95 -17.00
N CYS A 198 77.26 -9.98 -18.21
CA CYS A 198 77.86 -11.17 -18.79
C CYS A 198 79.04 -11.69 -17.95
N ASP A 199 78.98 -12.95 -17.52
CA ASP A 199 80.00 -13.62 -16.72
C ASP A 199 81.35 -13.73 -17.45
N PHE A 200 81.31 -13.79 -18.79
CA PHE A 200 82.50 -13.94 -19.62
C PHE A 200 83.23 -12.61 -19.83
N CYS A 201 82.51 -11.52 -20.10
CA CYS A 201 83.09 -10.19 -20.27
C CYS A 201 83.54 -9.55 -18.94
N ALA A 202 82.94 -9.96 -17.82
CA ALA A 202 83.37 -9.52 -16.50
C ALA A 202 84.85 -9.85 -16.23
N SER A 203 85.34 -10.97 -16.78
CA SER A 203 86.74 -11.39 -16.64
C SER A 203 87.74 -10.51 -17.41
N SER A 204 87.28 -9.77 -18.42
CA SER A 204 88.09 -8.87 -19.26
C SER A 204 87.89 -7.38 -18.93
N GLY A 205 87.13 -7.05 -17.87
CA GLY A 205 86.85 -5.67 -17.46
C GLY A 205 85.78 -4.94 -18.29
N GLU A 206 85.06 -5.65 -19.18
CA GLU A 206 83.97 -5.08 -19.97
C GLU A 206 82.60 -5.39 -19.31
N MET A 207 81.79 -4.37 -19.02
CA MET A 207 80.41 -4.54 -18.53
C MET A 207 79.42 -4.59 -19.70
N LYS A 208 79.13 -5.79 -20.22
CA LYS A 208 78.04 -6.04 -21.17
C LYS A 208 76.86 -6.69 -20.47
N ALA A 209 75.64 -6.26 -20.77
CA ALA A 209 74.42 -6.85 -20.24
C ALA A 209 74.16 -8.24 -20.82
N CYS A 210 73.51 -9.11 -20.04
CA CYS A 210 73.04 -10.40 -20.52
C CYS A 210 71.88 -10.24 -21.52
N SER A 211 71.87 -11.03 -22.60
CA SER A 211 70.81 -11.00 -23.62
C SER A 211 69.71 -12.03 -23.39
N MET A 212 69.81 -12.82 -22.33
CA MET A 212 68.87 -13.90 -22.02
C MET A 212 67.63 -13.39 -21.25
N SER A 213 66.60 -14.23 -21.20
CA SER A 213 65.37 -13.93 -20.46
C SER A 213 65.61 -13.85 -18.95
N ALA A 214 64.78 -13.07 -18.25
CA ALA A 214 64.87 -12.93 -16.79
C ALA A 214 64.73 -14.29 -16.08
N SER A 215 65.56 -14.50 -15.05
CA SER A 215 65.64 -15.75 -14.27
C SER A 215 66.00 -17.00 -15.09
N HIS A 216 66.70 -16.84 -16.23
CA HIS A 216 67.19 -17.99 -16.99
C HIS A 216 68.18 -18.86 -16.17
N PRO A 217 68.22 -20.18 -16.40
CA PRO A 217 69.23 -21.05 -15.81
C PRO A 217 70.61 -20.84 -16.48
N GLY A 218 71.68 -21.20 -15.76
CA GLY A 218 73.04 -21.17 -16.29
C GLY A 218 73.75 -19.81 -16.16
N LYS A 219 74.88 -19.66 -16.87
CA LYS A 219 75.73 -18.46 -16.83
C LYS A 219 75.11 -17.30 -17.62
N HIS A 220 75.36 -16.07 -17.18
CA HIS A 220 74.93 -14.85 -17.85
C HIS A 220 75.81 -14.56 -19.06
N ILE A 221 75.21 -14.42 -20.24
CA ILE A 221 75.91 -14.31 -21.53
C ILE A 221 75.36 -13.12 -22.31
N CYS A 222 76.22 -12.26 -22.85
CA CYS A 222 75.79 -11.13 -23.68
C CYS A 222 75.48 -11.54 -25.13
N VAL A 223 76.30 -12.41 -25.73
CA VAL A 223 76.09 -12.97 -27.08
C VAL A 223 76.60 -14.41 -27.06
N VAL A 224 75.75 -15.40 -27.34
CA VAL A 224 76.13 -16.82 -27.21
C VAL A 224 77.24 -17.17 -28.19
N THR A 225 77.13 -16.77 -29.47
CA THR A 225 78.14 -17.02 -30.52
C THR A 225 79.49 -16.35 -30.25
N ALA A 226 79.56 -15.34 -29.37
CA ALA A 226 80.83 -14.69 -29.00
C ALA A 226 81.64 -15.49 -27.96
N HIS A 227 80.99 -16.39 -27.22
CA HIS A 227 81.60 -17.10 -26.09
C HIS A 227 81.45 -18.63 -26.16
N LEU A 228 80.47 -19.14 -26.89
CA LEU A 228 80.01 -20.53 -26.90
C LEU A 228 79.64 -20.96 -28.32
N CYS A 229 79.29 -22.24 -28.50
CA CYS A 229 79.01 -22.88 -29.78
C CYS A 229 78.00 -22.11 -30.67
N GLY A 230 76.87 -21.66 -30.10
CA GLY A 230 75.90 -20.81 -30.79
C GLY A 230 75.10 -21.45 -31.94
N GLN A 231 75.37 -22.71 -32.30
CA GLN A 231 74.56 -23.45 -33.28
C GLN A 231 73.12 -23.68 -32.77
N PRO A 232 72.11 -23.82 -33.65
CA PRO A 232 70.74 -24.08 -33.26
C PRO A 232 70.62 -25.33 -32.38
N CYS A 233 69.85 -25.22 -31.28
CA CYS A 233 69.54 -26.35 -30.41
C CYS A 233 68.81 -27.45 -31.20
N GLN A 234 69.14 -28.71 -30.94
CA GLN A 234 68.46 -29.88 -31.52
C GLN A 234 66.95 -29.89 -31.27
N LEU A 235 66.53 -29.30 -30.13
CA LEU A 235 65.14 -29.19 -29.71
C LEU A 235 64.58 -27.78 -29.99
N PHE A 236 65.09 -27.10 -31.01
CA PHE A 236 64.58 -25.82 -31.48
C PHE A 236 63.06 -25.89 -31.77
N GLY A 237 62.32 -24.86 -31.35
CA GLY A 237 60.86 -24.78 -31.49
C GLY A 237 60.06 -25.50 -30.40
N ARG A 238 60.69 -26.29 -29.52
CA ARG A 238 60.03 -26.82 -28.31
C ARG A 238 59.85 -25.73 -27.26
N GLN A 239 58.77 -25.80 -26.48
CA GLN A 239 58.49 -24.84 -25.42
C GLN A 239 59.58 -24.91 -24.32
N GLY A 240 60.17 -23.76 -23.97
CA GLY A 240 61.29 -23.67 -23.01
C GLY A 240 62.68 -23.71 -23.65
N CYS A 241 62.79 -23.91 -24.97
CA CYS A 241 64.08 -23.87 -25.67
C CYS A 241 64.68 -22.45 -25.67
N LEU A 242 65.96 -22.33 -25.31
CA LEU A 242 66.73 -21.08 -25.35
C LEU A 242 67.44 -20.85 -26.69
N GLN A 243 67.00 -21.56 -27.74
CA GLN A 243 67.38 -21.43 -29.14
C GLN A 243 68.82 -21.85 -29.49
N GLU A 244 69.84 -21.27 -28.86
CA GLU A 244 71.25 -21.45 -29.23
C GLU A 244 72.00 -22.40 -28.28
N CYS A 245 72.95 -23.17 -28.83
CA CYS A 245 73.77 -24.10 -28.08
C CYS A 245 74.74 -23.37 -27.14
N THR A 246 74.67 -23.68 -25.86
CA THR A 246 75.51 -23.07 -24.81
C THR A 246 76.70 -23.94 -24.42
N ARG A 247 77.02 -24.96 -25.23
CA ARG A 247 78.23 -25.78 -25.04
C ARG A 247 79.47 -25.00 -25.49
N VAL A 248 80.64 -25.46 -25.06
CA VAL A 248 81.93 -24.89 -25.48
C VAL A 248 82.04 -24.93 -27.01
N ALA A 249 82.67 -23.92 -27.60
CA ALA A 249 82.93 -23.89 -29.04
C ALA A 249 83.71 -25.15 -29.47
N ASP A 250 83.41 -25.64 -30.69
CA ASP A 250 84.04 -26.82 -31.30
C ASP A 250 83.93 -28.13 -30.48
N HIS A 251 82.86 -28.28 -29.69
CA HIS A 251 82.55 -29.55 -29.03
C HIS A 251 82.31 -30.67 -30.06
N ALA A 252 82.83 -31.88 -29.79
CA ALA A 252 82.89 -32.99 -30.74
C ALA A 252 81.55 -33.75 -30.91
N GLU A 253 80.54 -33.43 -30.12
CA GLU A 253 79.24 -34.10 -30.13
C GLU A 253 78.33 -33.46 -31.20
N GLU A 254 77.60 -34.28 -31.98
CA GLU A 254 76.64 -33.76 -32.98
C GLU A 254 75.38 -33.15 -32.34
N ASP A 255 75.12 -33.44 -31.06
CA ASP A 255 73.95 -32.95 -30.34
C ASP A 255 74.17 -31.53 -29.79
N HIS A 256 73.60 -30.54 -30.44
CA HIS A 256 73.61 -29.15 -29.99
C HIS A 256 72.52 -28.91 -28.93
N MET A 257 72.90 -28.56 -27.70
CA MET A 257 71.97 -28.37 -26.58
C MET A 257 72.08 -26.96 -25.99
N CYS A 258 70.94 -26.29 -25.81
CA CYS A 258 70.85 -25.02 -25.10
C CYS A 258 70.84 -25.22 -23.57
N ALA A 259 70.93 -24.13 -22.81
CA ALA A 259 70.94 -24.19 -21.34
C ALA A 259 69.57 -24.50 -20.69
N ALA A 260 68.52 -24.77 -21.48
CA ALA A 260 67.21 -25.09 -20.95
C ALA A 260 67.22 -26.43 -20.18
N ILE A 261 66.64 -26.43 -18.97
CA ILE A 261 66.56 -27.64 -18.14
C ILE A 261 65.51 -28.62 -18.71
N ILE A 262 64.42 -28.11 -19.29
CA ILE A 262 63.31 -28.92 -19.82
C ILE A 262 62.83 -28.32 -21.15
N HIS A 263 62.80 -29.17 -22.18
CA HIS A 263 62.08 -28.90 -23.43
C HIS A 263 60.70 -29.56 -23.31
N ALA A 264 59.66 -28.76 -23.07
CA ALA A 264 58.34 -29.28 -22.71
C ALA A 264 57.57 -29.84 -23.91
N CYS A 265 56.72 -30.85 -23.64
CA CYS A 265 55.79 -31.46 -24.60
C CYS A 265 54.90 -30.43 -25.32
N GLY A 266 54.35 -29.46 -24.57
CA GLY A 266 53.60 -28.34 -25.12
C GLY A 266 52.16 -28.63 -25.55
N ARG A 267 51.66 -29.87 -25.45
CA ARG A 267 50.25 -30.20 -25.71
C ARG A 267 49.32 -29.59 -24.65
N PRO A 268 48.06 -29.21 -24.97
CA PRO A 268 47.13 -28.65 -23.97
C PRO A 268 46.87 -29.60 -22.79
N CYS A 269 46.73 -29.05 -21.59
CA CYS A 269 46.34 -29.80 -20.39
C CYS A 269 45.00 -30.53 -20.59
N ASP A 270 44.85 -31.73 -20.06
CA ASP A 270 43.63 -32.52 -20.26
C ASP A 270 42.36 -31.83 -19.75
N LEU A 271 42.47 -30.98 -18.73
CA LEU A 271 41.33 -30.16 -18.25
C LEU A 271 40.86 -29.11 -19.26
N SER A 272 41.69 -28.72 -20.23
CA SER A 272 41.31 -27.70 -21.23
C SER A 272 40.23 -28.20 -22.19
N LYS A 273 39.97 -29.51 -22.22
CA LYS A 273 39.01 -30.16 -23.13
C LYS A 273 37.71 -30.56 -22.44
N LEU A 274 37.64 -30.42 -21.11
CA LEU A 274 36.46 -30.80 -20.35
C LEU A 274 35.35 -29.75 -20.55
N THR A 275 34.09 -30.16 -20.50
CA THR A 275 32.94 -29.26 -20.51
C THR A 275 32.17 -29.52 -19.22
N LEU A 276 31.94 -28.48 -18.43
CA LEU A 276 31.21 -28.59 -17.18
C LEU A 276 29.71 -28.77 -17.44
N ASN A 277 29.00 -29.21 -16.39
CA ASN A 277 27.55 -29.45 -16.43
C ASN A 277 26.71 -28.19 -16.76
N ASP A 278 27.27 -27.00 -16.58
CA ASP A 278 26.64 -25.72 -16.93
C ASP A 278 26.97 -25.25 -18.37
N GLY A 279 27.65 -26.09 -19.16
CA GLY A 279 28.11 -25.79 -20.51
C GLY A 279 29.37 -24.93 -20.57
N SER A 280 29.95 -24.53 -19.43
CA SER A 280 31.19 -23.76 -19.40
C SER A 280 32.42 -24.65 -19.59
N ILE A 281 33.46 -24.09 -20.22
CA ILE A 281 34.75 -24.75 -20.39
C ILE A 281 35.62 -24.39 -19.17
N PRO A 282 36.34 -25.34 -18.55
CA PRO A 282 37.26 -25.05 -17.46
C PRO A 282 38.27 -23.97 -17.81
N SER A 283 38.64 -23.18 -16.81
CA SER A 283 39.60 -22.07 -16.95
C SER A 283 41.05 -22.53 -17.26
N CYS A 284 41.35 -23.83 -17.22
CA CYS A 284 42.71 -24.31 -17.44
C CYS A 284 43.13 -24.21 -18.92
N ARG A 285 44.01 -23.24 -19.22
CA ARG A 285 44.65 -23.05 -20.53
C ARG A 285 46.13 -23.45 -20.56
N GLY A 286 46.60 -24.14 -19.51
CA GLY A 286 48.00 -24.56 -19.39
C GLY A 286 48.40 -25.60 -20.44
N THR A 287 49.69 -25.65 -20.76
CA THR A 287 50.30 -26.67 -21.63
C THR A 287 51.13 -27.65 -20.82
N CYS A 288 51.31 -28.86 -21.37
CA CYS A 288 52.02 -29.96 -20.75
C CYS A 288 53.50 -29.65 -20.59
N ARG A 289 54.03 -29.90 -19.38
CA ARG A 289 55.42 -29.62 -19.00
C ARG A 289 56.30 -30.86 -18.86
N ILE A 290 55.75 -32.03 -19.12
CA ILE A 290 56.55 -33.26 -19.24
C ILE A 290 57.61 -33.04 -20.33
N PRO A 291 58.88 -33.42 -20.07
CA PRO A 291 59.93 -33.39 -21.08
C PRO A 291 59.49 -34.06 -22.39
N SER A 292 59.82 -33.44 -23.52
CA SER A 292 59.32 -33.86 -24.84
C SER A 292 59.87 -35.20 -25.32
N ASP A 293 60.92 -35.71 -24.67
CA ASP A 293 61.57 -37.00 -24.84
C ASP A 293 60.93 -38.12 -24.00
N VAL A 294 59.97 -37.79 -23.13
CA VAL A 294 59.26 -38.76 -22.28
C VAL A 294 57.84 -38.99 -22.80
N ASP A 295 57.53 -40.21 -23.22
CA ASP A 295 56.19 -40.62 -23.66
C ASP A 295 55.16 -40.59 -22.52
N HIS A 296 53.97 -40.05 -22.80
CA HIS A 296 52.87 -39.94 -21.84
C HIS A 296 51.50 -39.68 -22.51
N ASP A 297 50.45 -40.22 -21.90
CA ASP A 297 49.06 -40.08 -22.39
C ASP A 297 48.25 -38.99 -21.66
N ARG A 298 48.65 -38.64 -20.43
CA ARG A 298 48.00 -37.59 -19.62
C ARG A 298 48.83 -36.32 -19.65
N HIS A 299 48.25 -35.23 -20.11
CA HIS A 299 48.92 -33.93 -20.23
C HIS A 299 48.65 -33.06 -18.99
N HIS A 300 49.69 -32.86 -18.17
CA HIS A 300 49.64 -32.03 -16.97
C HIS A 300 50.42 -30.72 -17.14
N CYS A 301 49.80 -29.60 -16.78
CA CYS A 301 50.46 -28.30 -16.73
C CYS A 301 51.13 -28.06 -15.36
N ASP A 302 51.80 -26.92 -15.20
CA ASP A 302 52.46 -26.51 -13.95
C ASP A 302 51.49 -26.24 -12.78
N ALA A 303 50.17 -26.18 -13.06
CA ALA A 303 49.17 -25.95 -12.02
C ALA A 303 49.09 -27.15 -11.08
N ARG A 304 49.37 -26.92 -9.80
CA ARG A 304 49.30 -27.92 -8.73
C ARG A 304 47.98 -27.91 -7.97
N LEU A 305 47.12 -26.93 -8.22
CA LEU A 305 45.85 -26.78 -7.52
C LEU A 305 44.73 -26.71 -8.55
N CYS A 306 43.56 -27.17 -8.15
CA CYS A 306 42.35 -27.01 -8.95
C CYS A 306 42.06 -25.51 -9.22
N SER A 307 41.77 -25.17 -10.47
CA SER A 307 41.42 -23.80 -10.90
C SER A 307 39.91 -23.52 -10.90
N MET A 308 39.10 -24.49 -10.47
CA MET A 308 37.65 -24.36 -10.43
C MET A 308 37.21 -23.68 -9.13
N THR A 309 36.14 -22.88 -9.22
CA THR A 309 35.53 -22.28 -8.03
C THR A 309 34.73 -23.30 -7.23
N CYS A 310 34.65 -23.07 -5.93
CA CYS A 310 33.82 -23.80 -5.00
C CYS A 310 32.36 -23.76 -5.46
N GLN A 311 31.62 -24.85 -5.24
CA GLN A 311 30.21 -24.93 -5.60
C GLN A 311 29.33 -24.09 -4.65
N LEU A 312 29.84 -23.76 -3.46
CA LEU A 312 29.10 -23.03 -2.41
C LEU A 312 29.52 -21.56 -2.27
N CYS A 313 30.68 -21.16 -2.80
CA CYS A 313 31.17 -19.78 -2.79
C CYS A 313 32.11 -19.53 -3.97
N LYS A 314 32.68 -18.32 -4.10
CA LYS A 314 33.58 -17.99 -5.21
C LYS A 314 35.06 -18.31 -4.94
N ARG A 315 35.41 -18.89 -3.79
CA ARG A 315 36.80 -19.36 -3.52
C ARG A 315 37.20 -20.46 -4.49
N LEU A 316 38.48 -20.60 -4.75
CA LEU A 316 39.00 -21.73 -5.53
C LEU A 316 38.97 -23.02 -4.71
N CYS A 317 38.81 -24.13 -5.42
CA CYS A 317 38.84 -25.47 -4.84
C CYS A 317 40.18 -25.71 -4.12
N ALA A 318 40.12 -26.32 -2.93
CA ALA A 318 41.28 -26.61 -2.10
C ALA A 318 41.95 -27.95 -2.45
N ASN A 319 41.39 -28.70 -3.42
CA ASN A 319 41.96 -29.98 -3.83
C ASN A 319 43.35 -29.79 -4.47
N GLN A 320 44.29 -30.60 -4.00
CA GLN A 320 45.69 -30.60 -4.45
C GLN A 320 45.92 -31.40 -5.74
N ASP A 321 44.93 -32.18 -6.18
CA ASP A 321 44.96 -32.77 -7.50
C ASP A 321 44.33 -31.79 -8.50
N HIS A 322 45.16 -31.12 -9.31
CA HIS A 322 44.69 -30.23 -10.36
C HIS A 322 43.70 -30.92 -11.31
N LEU A 323 43.96 -32.19 -11.66
CA LEU A 323 43.19 -32.96 -12.64
C LEU A 323 41.96 -33.66 -12.01
N HIS A 324 41.63 -33.43 -10.75
CA HIS A 324 40.51 -34.10 -10.09
C HIS A 324 39.15 -33.82 -10.76
N GLY A 325 39.05 -32.69 -11.48
CA GLY A 325 37.86 -32.34 -12.26
C GLY A 325 37.56 -33.28 -13.43
N LEU A 326 38.50 -34.14 -13.82
CA LEU A 326 38.28 -35.19 -14.83
C LEU A 326 37.47 -36.38 -14.29
N GLN A 327 37.28 -36.47 -12.97
CA GLN A 327 36.48 -37.51 -12.34
C GLN A 327 34.98 -37.20 -12.50
N ASP A 328 34.18 -38.21 -12.82
CA ASP A 328 32.72 -38.02 -12.91
C ASP A 328 32.13 -37.61 -11.56
N GLY A 329 31.25 -36.61 -11.57
CA GLY A 329 30.67 -36.04 -10.36
C GLY A 329 31.64 -35.29 -9.43
N ALA A 330 32.80 -34.84 -9.93
CA ALA A 330 33.80 -34.14 -9.13
C ALA A 330 33.21 -32.96 -8.32
N VAL A 331 33.43 -32.98 -7.01
CA VAL A 331 32.97 -31.93 -6.08
C VAL A 331 34.09 -30.92 -5.84
N HIS A 332 33.79 -29.65 -6.09
CA HIS A 332 34.75 -28.54 -5.92
C HIS A 332 34.41 -27.77 -4.65
N LEU A 333 35.22 -27.92 -3.60
CA LEU A 333 35.04 -27.25 -2.31
C LEU A 333 36.32 -26.54 -1.87
N CYS A 334 36.17 -25.38 -1.24
CA CYS A 334 37.31 -24.57 -0.79
C CYS A 334 37.87 -25.01 0.58
N GLY A 335 37.30 -26.03 1.22
CA GLY A 335 37.76 -26.54 2.52
C GLY A 335 37.38 -25.68 3.73
N PHE A 336 36.49 -24.70 3.58
CA PHE A 336 35.98 -23.88 4.68
C PHE A 336 34.49 -24.10 4.90
N GLU A 337 33.98 -23.61 6.03
CA GLU A 337 32.55 -23.57 6.32
C GLU A 337 31.81 -22.55 5.44
N HIS A 338 30.52 -22.82 5.17
CA HIS A 338 29.67 -21.95 4.37
C HIS A 338 28.33 -21.69 5.04
N SER A 339 27.73 -20.53 4.81
CA SER A 339 26.37 -20.27 5.29
C SER A 339 25.32 -20.93 4.38
N CYS A 340 24.33 -21.62 4.94
CA CYS A 340 23.27 -22.25 4.15
C CYS A 340 22.34 -21.22 3.49
N SER A 341 22.17 -21.28 2.17
CA SER A 341 21.30 -20.38 1.40
C SER A 341 19.83 -20.80 1.35
N LYS A 342 19.47 -21.97 1.88
CA LYS A 342 18.09 -22.46 1.88
C LYS A 342 17.21 -21.67 2.84
N LEU A 343 15.94 -21.51 2.49
CA LEU A 343 14.94 -20.87 3.36
C LEU A 343 14.55 -21.80 4.51
N CYS A 344 14.05 -21.21 5.59
CA CYS A 344 13.53 -21.95 6.74
C CYS A 344 12.43 -22.93 6.30
N ALA A 345 12.58 -24.18 6.73
CA ALA A 345 11.68 -25.29 6.43
C ALA A 345 10.54 -25.43 7.46
N ALA A 346 10.64 -24.75 8.62
CA ALA A 346 9.60 -24.79 9.64
C ALA A 346 8.25 -24.28 9.11
N LEU A 347 7.15 -24.75 9.69
CA LEU A 347 5.81 -24.28 9.32
C LEU A 347 5.55 -22.86 9.86
N GLY A 348 4.56 -22.17 9.30
CA GLY A 348 4.21 -20.79 9.70
C GLY A 348 5.03 -19.71 8.98
N ILE A 349 4.93 -18.48 9.45
CA ILE A 349 5.64 -17.32 8.89
C ILE A 349 6.82 -17.00 9.82
N CYS A 350 8.01 -16.75 9.28
CA CYS A 350 9.18 -16.46 10.13
C CYS A 350 9.14 -15.02 10.65
N GLU A 351 8.70 -14.08 9.81
CA GLU A 351 8.62 -12.67 10.14
C GLU A 351 7.44 -12.03 9.40
N ILE A 352 6.68 -11.19 10.10
CA ILE A 352 5.63 -10.35 9.52
C ILE A 352 6.14 -8.92 9.54
N GLU A 353 6.41 -8.37 8.36
CA GLU A 353 6.82 -6.99 8.21
C GLU A 353 5.59 -6.13 7.89
N THR A 354 5.33 -5.15 8.75
CA THR A 354 4.37 -4.06 8.48
C THR A 354 5.18 -2.80 8.25
N ALA A 355 5.42 -2.48 6.97
CA ALA A 355 6.07 -1.26 6.56
C ALA A 355 5.07 -0.40 5.77
N PRO A 356 5.00 0.92 6.02
CA PRO A 356 4.39 1.83 5.05
C PRO A 356 5.18 1.71 3.76
N HIS A 357 4.51 1.49 2.63
CA HIS A 357 5.20 1.74 1.36
C HIS A 357 5.50 3.24 1.33
N SER A 358 6.74 3.64 1.10
CA SER A 358 7.16 5.04 0.92
C SER A 358 6.66 5.63 -0.41
N ILE A 359 5.52 5.14 -0.91
CA ILE A 359 4.88 5.56 -2.15
C ILE A 359 3.52 6.11 -1.73
N GLU A 360 3.36 7.43 -1.82
CA GLU A 360 2.05 8.07 -1.81
C GLU A 360 1.22 7.43 -2.94
N ALA A 361 0.19 6.66 -2.57
CA ALA A 361 -0.73 6.05 -3.52
C ALA A 361 -1.83 7.06 -3.85
N THR A 362 -2.27 7.08 -5.10
CA THR A 362 -3.40 7.92 -5.52
C THR A 362 -4.68 7.10 -5.51
N PHE A 363 -5.68 7.58 -4.77
CA PHE A 363 -7.05 7.12 -4.87
C PHE A 363 -7.78 7.90 -5.96
N THR A 364 -8.55 7.21 -6.78
CA THR A 364 -9.44 7.81 -7.80
C THR A 364 -10.80 7.13 -7.68
N GLY A 365 -11.75 7.81 -7.03
CA GLY A 365 -13.15 7.39 -6.92
C GLY A 365 -14.03 8.20 -7.88
N ARG A 366 -15.34 7.97 -7.81
CA ARG A 366 -16.33 8.69 -8.65
C ARG A 366 -16.40 10.19 -8.34
N HIS A 367 -16.25 10.59 -7.08
CA HIS A 367 -16.40 11.99 -6.65
C HIS A 367 -15.07 12.73 -6.48
N GLU A 368 -14.00 12.04 -6.06
CA GLU A 368 -12.75 12.68 -5.64
C GLU A 368 -11.52 11.86 -6.05
N THR A 369 -10.38 12.55 -6.13
CA THR A 369 -9.05 11.97 -6.31
C THR A 369 -8.08 12.61 -5.33
N PHE A 370 -7.35 11.81 -4.56
CA PHE A 370 -6.40 12.30 -3.54
C PHE A 370 -5.28 11.29 -3.26
N GLN A 371 -4.20 11.75 -2.63
CA GLN A 371 -3.09 10.89 -2.20
C GLN A 371 -3.28 10.35 -0.78
N TYR A 372 -2.77 9.15 -0.53
CA TYR A 372 -2.78 8.50 0.78
C TYR A 372 -1.56 7.58 0.97
N THR A 373 -1.21 7.29 2.23
CA THR A 373 -0.16 6.33 2.55
C THR A 373 -0.73 4.92 2.61
N LYS A 374 -0.26 4.04 1.72
CA LYS A 374 -0.65 2.63 1.72
C LYS A 374 0.25 1.82 2.64
N VAL A 375 -0.35 1.11 3.58
CA VAL A 375 0.37 0.20 4.48
C VAL A 375 0.00 -1.23 4.10
N THR A 376 0.98 -2.14 4.08
CA THR A 376 0.75 -3.55 3.76
C THR A 376 1.49 -4.46 4.74
N SER A 377 0.94 -5.65 4.97
CA SER A 377 1.60 -6.70 5.75
C SER A 377 2.22 -7.73 4.80
N MET A 378 3.52 -7.98 4.95
CA MET A 378 4.27 -8.96 4.16
C MET A 378 4.80 -10.08 5.04
N ALA A 379 4.55 -11.32 4.62
CA ALA A 379 5.09 -12.50 5.27
C ALA A 379 6.44 -12.87 4.65
N LYS A 380 7.48 -13.01 5.48
CA LYS A 380 8.82 -13.44 5.04
C LYS A 380 9.18 -14.81 5.59
N ARG A 381 9.92 -15.56 4.77
CA ARG A 381 10.60 -16.80 5.14
C ARG A 381 12.09 -16.47 5.23
N LEU A 382 12.65 -16.58 6.42
CA LEU A 382 14.05 -16.22 6.67
C LEU A 382 15.00 -17.33 6.22
N THR A 383 16.25 -16.97 5.91
CA THR A 383 17.29 -17.92 5.48
C THR A 383 17.79 -18.77 6.65
N CYS A 384 18.24 -19.99 6.35
CA CYS A 384 18.76 -20.92 7.35
C CYS A 384 20.04 -20.36 8.01
N THR A 385 20.15 -20.41 9.34
CA THR A 385 21.33 -19.94 10.09
C THR A 385 22.41 -21.01 10.27
N LYS A 386 22.12 -22.26 9.92
CA LYS A 386 23.09 -23.36 10.05
C LYS A 386 24.21 -23.23 9.01
N SER A 387 25.43 -23.49 9.47
CA SER A 387 26.61 -23.59 8.60
C SER A 387 26.71 -24.98 7.97
N ILE A 388 27.16 -25.03 6.73
CA ILE A 388 27.60 -26.22 6.01
C ILE A 388 29.06 -26.48 6.43
N PRO A 389 29.37 -27.66 7.00
CA PRO A 389 30.73 -27.99 7.43
C PRO A 389 31.75 -27.99 6.28
N PRO A 390 33.05 -27.78 6.57
CA PRO A 390 34.12 -27.97 5.59
C PRO A 390 34.06 -29.35 4.93
N GLY A 391 34.18 -29.39 3.59
CA GLY A 391 34.16 -30.64 2.82
C GLY A 391 32.76 -31.20 2.51
N GLU A 392 31.70 -30.59 3.04
CA GLU A 392 30.31 -30.97 2.77
C GLU A 392 29.63 -29.96 1.83
N ILE A 393 28.62 -30.40 1.08
CA ILE A 393 27.77 -29.53 0.24
C ILE A 393 26.46 -29.11 0.94
N LEU A 394 26.11 -29.77 2.04
CA LEU A 394 24.86 -29.61 2.78
C LEU A 394 25.14 -29.77 4.28
N HIS A 395 24.37 -29.11 5.14
CA HIS A 395 24.37 -29.43 6.57
C HIS A 395 23.30 -30.50 6.88
N GLN A 396 23.43 -31.17 8.03
CA GLN A 396 22.46 -32.17 8.47
C GLN A 396 21.22 -31.56 9.14
N GLY A 397 20.08 -32.24 9.01
CA GLY A 397 18.80 -31.86 9.63
C GLY A 397 18.04 -30.71 8.94
N SER A 398 16.90 -30.31 9.51
CA SER A 398 16.01 -29.29 8.92
C SER A 398 16.63 -27.89 8.85
N HIS A 399 16.22 -27.10 7.85
CA HIS A 399 16.63 -25.70 7.71
C HIS A 399 15.86 -24.80 8.69
N ASN A 400 16.58 -24.12 9.58
CA ASN A 400 16.00 -23.24 10.61
C ASN A 400 16.67 -21.87 10.55
N HIS A 401 15.89 -20.80 10.74
CA HIS A 401 16.40 -19.42 10.72
C HIS A 401 16.85 -18.90 12.09
N SER A 402 16.78 -19.73 13.12
CA SER A 402 17.31 -19.44 14.45
C SER A 402 17.83 -20.73 15.08
N LEU A 403 18.87 -20.60 15.91
CA LEU A 403 19.36 -21.68 16.76
C LEU A 403 18.59 -21.76 18.09
N ASP A 404 17.82 -20.73 18.41
CA ASP A 404 16.94 -20.71 19.56
C ASP A 404 15.74 -21.67 19.33
N LYS A 405 15.51 -22.55 20.31
CA LYS A 405 14.39 -23.49 20.30
C LYS A 405 13.04 -22.79 20.52
N ASN A 406 13.05 -21.58 21.07
CA ASN A 406 11.84 -20.79 21.36
C ASN A 406 11.45 -19.85 20.22
N VAL A 407 12.07 -19.98 19.03
CA VAL A 407 11.75 -19.14 17.89
C VAL A 407 10.28 -19.28 17.49
N VAL A 408 9.55 -18.17 17.52
CA VAL A 408 8.13 -18.14 17.18
C VAL A 408 7.97 -18.02 15.68
N HIS A 409 7.17 -18.92 15.11
CA HIS A 409 6.64 -18.77 13.76
C HIS A 409 5.18 -18.34 13.86
N PHE A 410 4.74 -17.42 13.01
CA PHE A 410 3.40 -16.85 13.07
C PHE A 410 2.38 -17.67 12.28
N CYS A 411 1.12 -17.51 12.67
CA CYS A 411 -0.04 -18.09 12.01
C CYS A 411 -0.20 -17.57 10.56
N LYS A 412 -0.71 -18.42 9.67
CA LYS A 412 -0.86 -18.10 8.24
C LYS A 412 -2.20 -17.46 7.88
N GLU A 413 -3.14 -17.41 8.82
CA GLU A 413 -4.47 -16.84 8.59
C GLU A 413 -4.40 -15.32 8.37
N ARG A 414 -5.31 -14.82 7.53
CA ARG A 414 -5.38 -13.41 7.12
C ARG A 414 -6.77 -12.83 7.36
N CYS A 415 -6.83 -11.57 7.76
CA CYS A 415 -8.09 -10.84 7.82
C CYS A 415 -8.63 -10.64 6.40
N GLU A 416 -9.86 -11.07 6.10
CA GLU A 416 -10.45 -10.99 4.75
C GLU A 416 -10.58 -9.55 4.25
N HIS A 417 -10.74 -8.58 5.15
CA HIS A 417 -11.00 -7.19 4.78
C HIS A 417 -9.74 -6.35 4.50
N CYS A 418 -8.64 -6.59 5.21
CA CYS A 418 -7.38 -5.86 5.00
C CYS A 418 -6.23 -6.72 4.48
N GLY A 419 -6.34 -8.06 4.53
CA GLY A 419 -5.32 -9.00 4.08
C GLY A 419 -4.16 -9.21 5.05
N TYR A 420 -4.20 -8.63 6.25
CA TYR A 420 -3.08 -8.67 7.20
C TYR A 420 -3.00 -10.02 7.91
N TYR A 421 -1.77 -10.51 8.11
CA TYR A 421 -1.51 -11.80 8.75
C TYR A 421 -1.75 -11.77 10.25
N CYS A 422 -2.19 -12.90 10.79
CA CYS A 422 -2.30 -13.09 12.22
C CYS A 422 -0.92 -13.03 12.90
N THR A 423 -0.81 -12.21 13.95
CA THR A 423 0.43 -11.99 14.72
C THR A 423 0.60 -12.96 15.88
N LEU A 424 -0.30 -13.92 16.04
CA LEU A 424 -0.17 -14.99 17.03
C LEU A 424 0.74 -16.11 16.52
N SER A 425 1.29 -16.90 17.44
CA SER A 425 2.10 -18.07 17.11
C SER A 425 1.31 -19.09 16.28
N LEU A 426 2.03 -19.85 15.47
CA LEU A 426 1.46 -20.95 14.70
C LEU A 426 0.85 -21.98 15.66
N GLY A 427 -0.41 -22.34 15.42
CA GLY A 427 -1.14 -23.30 16.26
C GLY A 427 -1.58 -22.74 17.62
N HIS A 428 -1.67 -21.40 17.75
CA HIS A 428 -2.27 -20.76 18.91
C HIS A 428 -3.68 -21.32 19.20
N SER A 429 -4.06 -21.40 20.47
CA SER A 429 -5.30 -22.04 20.93
C SER A 429 -6.51 -21.09 20.96
N GLN A 430 -6.30 -19.80 20.70
CA GLN A 430 -7.33 -18.79 20.75
C GLN A 430 -8.31 -19.02 19.59
N HIS A 431 -9.61 -18.85 19.87
CA HIS A 431 -10.64 -18.96 18.83
C HIS A 431 -10.59 -17.82 17.82
N GLU A 432 -10.11 -16.64 18.23
CA GLU A 432 -10.02 -15.44 17.42
C GLU A 432 -8.57 -15.16 17.03
N HIS A 433 -8.37 -14.76 15.78
CA HIS A 433 -7.07 -14.29 15.28
C HIS A 433 -6.83 -12.84 15.67
N GLU A 434 -5.57 -12.49 15.95
CA GLU A 434 -5.16 -11.12 16.25
C GLU A 434 -4.21 -10.62 15.17
N THR A 435 -4.38 -9.36 14.74
CA THR A 435 -3.50 -8.70 13.77
C THR A 435 -3.47 -7.19 13.97
N ARG A 436 -2.49 -6.52 13.36
CA ARG A 436 -2.31 -5.06 13.39
C ARG A 436 -3.04 -4.37 12.23
N HIS A 437 -4.28 -4.78 11.97
CA HIS A 437 -5.19 -4.29 10.91
C HIS A 437 -4.75 -2.98 10.21
N GLY A 438 -4.70 -2.98 8.88
CA GLY A 438 -4.32 -1.79 8.11
C GLY A 438 -5.20 -1.52 6.89
N SER A 439 -4.59 -1.01 5.82
CA SER A 439 -5.29 -0.57 4.60
C SER A 439 -6.18 -1.67 4.01
N MET A 440 -7.44 -1.32 3.70
CA MET A 440 -8.46 -2.27 3.23
C MET A 440 -8.44 -2.42 1.70
N SER A 441 -7.27 -2.68 1.11
CA SER A 441 -7.08 -2.71 -0.35
C SER A 441 -7.79 -3.84 -1.08
N SER A 442 -8.31 -4.84 -0.36
CA SER A 442 -9.12 -5.92 -0.94
C SER A 442 -10.63 -5.65 -0.83
N SER A 443 -11.04 -4.57 -0.17
CA SER A 443 -12.45 -4.24 0.06
C SER A 443 -12.93 -3.15 -0.88
N ARG A 444 -14.25 -3.09 -1.10
CA ARG A 444 -14.93 -2.02 -1.86
C ARG A 444 -16.09 -1.43 -1.07
N TRP A 445 -16.41 -0.18 -1.34
CA TRP A 445 -17.56 0.47 -0.71
C TRP A 445 -18.89 -0.08 -1.23
N SER A 446 -19.81 -0.34 -0.32
CA SER A 446 -21.22 -0.58 -0.61
C SER A 446 -22.04 0.51 0.10
N VAL A 447 -22.73 1.34 -0.67
CA VAL A 447 -23.49 2.50 -0.14
C VAL A 447 -24.99 2.29 -0.39
N ASP A 448 -25.77 2.39 0.68
CA ASP A 448 -27.22 2.32 0.67
C ASP A 448 -27.81 3.74 0.53
N GLY A 449 -27.80 4.23 -0.71
CA GLY A 449 -28.34 5.54 -1.15
C GLY A 449 -28.27 5.70 -2.68
N PRO A 450 -28.85 6.75 -3.27
CA PRO A 450 -28.62 7.06 -4.68
C PRO A 450 -27.14 7.40 -4.93
N ASP A 451 -26.56 6.90 -6.03
CA ASP A 451 -25.12 6.96 -6.30
C ASP A 451 -24.56 8.40 -6.34
N ASP A 452 -25.39 9.40 -6.64
CA ASP A 452 -24.97 10.79 -6.79
C ASP A 452 -24.77 11.53 -5.45
N MET A 453 -25.34 11.01 -4.36
CA MET A 453 -25.19 11.58 -3.02
C MET A 453 -23.86 11.21 -2.37
N GLY A 454 -23.35 9.99 -2.60
CA GLY A 454 -22.12 9.49 -1.96
C GLY A 454 -22.20 9.39 -0.43
N LEU A 455 -21.25 8.70 0.17
CA LEU A 455 -21.04 8.61 1.62
C LEU A 455 -19.86 9.50 2.00
N GLU A 456 -20.08 10.45 2.90
CA GLU A 456 -19.01 11.28 3.43
C GLU A 456 -18.37 10.62 4.66
N VAL A 457 -17.04 10.45 4.62
CA VAL A 457 -16.23 9.92 5.72
C VAL A 457 -15.00 10.82 5.86
N GLU A 458 -14.84 11.44 7.03
CA GLU A 458 -13.73 12.37 7.34
C GLU A 458 -13.55 13.51 6.31
N GLY A 459 -14.67 14.04 5.78
CA GLY A 459 -14.67 15.13 4.80
C GLY A 459 -14.35 14.70 3.36
N ARG A 460 -14.33 13.40 3.07
CA ARG A 460 -14.14 12.82 1.73
C ARG A 460 -15.37 12.04 1.30
N ARG A 461 -15.76 12.14 0.04
CA ARG A 461 -16.95 11.46 -0.50
C ARG A 461 -16.60 10.17 -1.26
N PHE A 462 -17.25 9.08 -0.88
CA PHE A 462 -17.11 7.76 -1.48
C PHE A 462 -18.43 7.28 -2.12
N SER A 463 -18.36 6.67 -3.29
CA SER A 463 -19.51 6.04 -3.94
C SER A 463 -19.49 4.51 -3.79
N SER A 464 -20.61 3.88 -4.10
CA SER A 464 -20.65 2.42 -4.27
C SER A 464 -19.59 1.95 -5.27
N ASN A 465 -18.91 0.85 -4.95
CA ASN A 465 -17.82 0.21 -5.72
C ASN A 465 -16.45 0.93 -5.70
N ASP A 466 -16.32 2.08 -5.04
CA ASP A 466 -15.02 2.73 -4.81
C ASP A 466 -14.08 1.84 -3.99
N ASP A 467 -12.77 2.02 -4.20
CA ASP A 467 -11.71 1.25 -3.56
C ASP A 467 -11.59 1.57 -2.06
N GLY A 468 -11.47 0.53 -1.23
CA GLY A 468 -11.34 0.65 0.23
C GLY A 468 -9.93 0.91 0.75
N ALA A 469 -8.89 0.85 -0.09
CA ALA A 469 -7.48 1.00 0.30
C ALA A 469 -7.15 2.26 1.12
N PRO A 470 -7.77 3.43 0.87
CA PRO A 470 -7.53 4.61 1.69
C PRO A 470 -7.97 4.44 3.15
N MET A 471 -8.91 3.54 3.41
CA MET A 471 -9.45 3.30 4.74
C MET A 471 -8.62 2.26 5.48
N MET A 472 -8.45 2.48 6.79
CA MET A 472 -7.80 1.52 7.68
C MET A 472 -8.84 0.71 8.45
N CYS A 473 -8.68 -0.61 8.46
CA CYS A 473 -9.64 -1.55 9.07
C CYS A 473 -9.85 -1.33 10.58
N ASN A 474 -8.83 -0.80 11.27
CA ASN A 474 -8.90 -0.44 12.69
C ASN A 474 -9.41 0.99 12.96
N LEU A 475 -9.70 1.81 11.95
CA LEU A 475 -10.13 3.21 12.12
C LEU A 475 -11.47 3.54 11.45
N VAL A 476 -11.84 2.83 10.39
CA VAL A 476 -13.04 3.13 9.60
C VAL A 476 -14.34 3.13 10.42
N CYS A 477 -14.52 2.19 11.35
CA CYS A 477 -15.72 2.14 12.18
C CYS A 477 -15.82 3.33 13.15
N GLN A 478 -14.67 3.82 13.64
CA GLN A 478 -14.60 5.00 14.49
C GLN A 478 -15.01 6.25 13.70
N ALA A 479 -14.49 6.41 12.49
CA ALA A 479 -14.84 7.50 11.58
C ALA A 479 -16.33 7.50 11.22
N LEU A 480 -16.93 6.32 11.04
CA LEU A 480 -18.36 6.18 10.76
C LEU A 480 -19.25 6.41 12.01
N GLY A 481 -18.71 6.31 13.23
CA GLY A 481 -19.49 6.41 14.46
C GLY A 481 -20.53 5.29 14.56
N ARG A 482 -21.81 5.63 14.83
CA ARG A 482 -22.89 4.63 14.88
C ARG A 482 -23.22 4.12 13.48
N HIS A 483 -22.94 2.87 13.15
CA HIS A 483 -22.99 2.39 11.77
C HIS A 483 -23.48 0.94 11.67
N VAL A 484 -23.79 0.53 10.44
CA VAL A 484 -24.05 -0.86 10.06
C VAL A 484 -22.87 -1.38 9.25
N HIS A 485 -22.61 -2.68 9.31
CA HIS A 485 -21.79 -3.36 8.31
C HIS A 485 -22.69 -3.94 7.22
N ILE A 486 -22.21 -3.97 5.97
CA ILE A 486 -22.92 -4.61 4.86
C ILE A 486 -22.06 -5.77 4.40
N ASP A 487 -22.61 -6.98 4.46
CA ASP A 487 -21.96 -8.19 3.94
C ASP A 487 -23.02 -9.09 3.29
N TYR A 488 -22.58 -10.07 2.51
CA TYR A 488 -23.46 -10.93 1.75
C TYR A 488 -24.39 -11.73 2.67
N CYS A 489 -25.64 -11.82 2.25
CA CYS A 489 -26.64 -12.62 2.93
C CYS A 489 -26.20 -14.09 2.95
N ARG A 490 -26.25 -14.69 4.15
CA ARG A 490 -25.91 -16.11 4.37
C ARG A 490 -27.15 -16.98 4.58
N ALA A 491 -28.35 -16.38 4.60
CA ALA A 491 -29.60 -17.12 4.73
C ALA A 491 -30.00 -17.76 3.39
N PRO A 492 -30.64 -18.94 3.42
CA PRO A 492 -31.10 -19.61 2.20
C PRO A 492 -32.28 -18.88 1.54
N ASP A 493 -33.08 -18.15 2.30
CA ASP A 493 -34.19 -17.32 1.83
C ASP A 493 -34.31 -16.02 2.65
N ILE A 494 -35.11 -15.06 2.14
CA ILE A 494 -35.35 -13.75 2.79
C ILE A 494 -36.05 -13.92 4.14
N CYS A 495 -36.89 -14.96 4.29
CA CYS A 495 -37.64 -15.24 5.51
C CYS A 495 -36.71 -15.61 6.68
N GLY A 496 -35.57 -16.26 6.40
CA GLY A 496 -34.54 -16.61 7.39
C GLY A 496 -33.84 -15.40 8.03
N CYS A 497 -33.96 -14.21 7.44
CA CYS A 497 -33.43 -12.97 8.01
C CYS A 497 -34.47 -12.19 8.84
N MET A 498 -35.75 -12.54 8.79
CA MET A 498 -36.80 -11.82 9.51
C MET A 498 -36.78 -12.12 11.01
N GLY A 499 -36.93 -11.07 11.84
CA GLY A 499 -36.95 -11.20 13.31
C GLY A 499 -35.59 -11.32 13.98
N ASN A 500 -34.48 -11.17 13.24
CA ASN A 500 -33.14 -11.17 13.80
C ASN A 500 -32.73 -9.75 14.26
N ASN A 501 -32.43 -9.58 15.54
CA ASN A 501 -32.00 -8.28 16.08
C ASN A 501 -30.53 -7.91 15.77
N LYS A 502 -29.82 -8.74 14.98
CA LYS A 502 -28.44 -8.50 14.54
C LYS A 502 -28.29 -8.32 13.03
N LEU A 503 -29.37 -8.57 12.26
CA LEU A 503 -29.37 -8.56 10.80
C LEU A 503 -30.64 -7.90 10.27
N GLN A 504 -30.50 -7.12 9.21
CA GLN A 504 -31.61 -6.55 8.44
C GLN A 504 -31.35 -6.77 6.96
N HIS A 505 -32.23 -7.49 6.28
CA HIS A 505 -32.06 -7.81 4.86
C HIS A 505 -32.19 -6.55 3.99
N ILE A 506 -31.34 -6.45 2.96
CA ILE A 506 -31.38 -5.35 1.98
C ILE A 506 -32.08 -5.84 0.71
N SER A 507 -33.31 -5.37 0.48
CA SER A 507 -34.10 -5.75 -0.70
C SER A 507 -33.59 -5.12 -2.01
N ARG A 508 -32.77 -4.06 -1.91
CA ARG A 508 -32.23 -3.32 -3.05
C ARG A 508 -30.94 -3.95 -3.57
N ARG A 509 -30.74 -3.90 -4.88
CA ARG A 509 -29.51 -4.39 -5.52
C ARG A 509 -28.37 -3.40 -5.32
N LEU A 510 -27.48 -3.69 -4.37
CA LEU A 510 -26.30 -2.85 -4.09
C LEU A 510 -25.04 -3.41 -4.76
N LEU A 511 -24.17 -2.51 -5.23
CA LEU A 511 -22.79 -2.85 -5.62
C LEU A 511 -21.91 -3.06 -4.37
N PRO A 512 -20.78 -3.78 -4.47
CA PRO A 512 -20.37 -4.64 -5.60
C PRO A 512 -21.27 -5.89 -5.72
N ASN A 513 -21.33 -6.50 -6.91
CA ASN A 513 -22.12 -7.71 -7.19
C ASN A 513 -23.62 -7.56 -6.88
N PRO A 514 -24.39 -6.86 -7.74
CA PRO A 514 -25.79 -6.51 -7.48
C PRO A 514 -26.74 -7.71 -7.42
N GLU A 515 -26.36 -8.83 -8.05
CA GLU A 515 -27.15 -10.07 -8.06
C GLU A 515 -26.98 -10.90 -6.78
N ARG A 516 -25.97 -10.60 -5.96
CA ARG A 516 -25.75 -11.30 -4.69
C ARG A 516 -26.39 -10.49 -3.57
N ALA A 517 -27.40 -11.10 -2.93
CA ALA A 517 -28.15 -10.49 -1.84
C ALA A 517 -27.25 -10.13 -0.64
N LYS A 518 -27.59 -9.05 0.06
CA LYS A 518 -26.79 -8.48 1.16
C LYS A 518 -27.66 -8.18 2.36
N ASP A 519 -27.04 -8.18 3.54
CA ASP A 519 -27.68 -7.81 4.80
C ASP A 519 -26.90 -6.66 5.46
N CYS A 520 -27.63 -5.72 6.06
CA CYS A 520 -27.09 -4.86 7.10
C CYS A 520 -26.90 -5.69 8.37
N MET A 521 -25.76 -5.55 9.05
CA MET A 521 -25.45 -6.30 10.27
C MET A 521 -24.80 -5.44 11.34
N THR A 522 -24.97 -5.88 12.59
CA THR A 522 -24.32 -5.24 13.74
C THR A 522 -22.80 -5.44 13.72
N HIS A 523 -22.05 -4.46 14.24
CA HIS A 523 -20.59 -4.50 14.41
C HIS A 523 -20.10 -5.78 15.12
N ASN A 524 -20.77 -6.20 16.19
CA ASN A 524 -20.39 -7.41 16.91
C ASN A 524 -20.52 -8.69 16.06
N LEU A 525 -21.58 -8.77 15.23
CA LEU A 525 -21.76 -9.91 14.34
C LEU A 525 -20.73 -9.93 13.22
N PHE A 526 -20.35 -8.75 12.71
CA PHE A 526 -19.30 -8.60 11.70
C PHE A 526 -17.96 -9.17 12.17
N TRP A 527 -17.45 -8.73 13.33
CA TRP A 527 -16.17 -9.24 13.86
C TRP A 527 -16.22 -10.71 14.26
N ARG A 528 -17.34 -11.18 14.81
CA ARG A 528 -17.52 -12.61 15.07
C ARG A 528 -17.46 -13.44 13.77
N ARG A 529 -17.98 -12.91 12.66
CA ARG A 529 -17.95 -13.59 11.35
C ARG A 529 -16.57 -13.55 10.69
N SER A 530 -15.79 -12.51 10.92
CA SER A 530 -14.42 -12.41 10.37
C SER A 530 -13.46 -13.38 11.05
N GLY A 531 -13.76 -13.83 12.27
CA GLY A 531 -12.87 -14.69 13.06
C GLY A 531 -11.65 -13.95 13.62
N PHE A 532 -11.63 -12.62 13.51
CA PHE A 532 -10.59 -11.77 14.08
C PHE A 532 -11.12 -11.01 15.29
N LYS A 533 -10.23 -10.78 16.25
CA LYS A 533 -10.50 -9.97 17.43
C LYS A 533 -10.84 -8.54 17.02
N ASP A 534 -11.90 -8.01 17.60
CA ASP A 534 -12.34 -6.62 17.39
C ASP A 534 -11.26 -5.63 17.88
N PRO A 535 -10.70 -4.77 17.00
CA PRO A 535 -9.63 -3.85 17.36
C PRO A 535 -10.12 -2.60 18.13
N TYR A 536 -11.43 -2.38 18.23
CA TYR A 536 -12.01 -1.19 18.85
C TYR A 536 -12.18 -1.34 20.37
N SER A 537 -12.17 -0.22 21.09
CA SER A 537 -12.39 -0.20 22.54
C SER A 537 -13.83 -0.61 22.91
N ARG A 538 -14.04 -1.02 24.18
CA ARG A 538 -15.39 -1.37 24.66
C ARG A 538 -16.37 -0.20 24.59
N GLU A 539 -15.89 1.03 24.78
CA GLU A 539 -16.71 2.24 24.71
C GLU A 539 -17.19 2.50 23.27
N GLU A 540 -16.29 2.37 22.30
CA GLU A 540 -16.61 2.48 20.87
C GLU A 540 -17.60 1.39 20.45
N GLN A 541 -17.34 0.14 20.80
CA GLN A 541 -18.25 -0.98 20.52
C GLN A 541 -19.65 -0.75 21.10
N ALA A 542 -19.75 -0.21 22.31
CA ALA A 542 -21.02 0.13 22.93
C ALA A 542 -21.75 1.28 22.21
N ASN A 543 -21.01 2.23 21.63
CA ASN A 543 -21.60 3.28 20.79
C ASN A 543 -22.07 2.74 19.43
N PHE A 544 -21.28 1.87 18.79
CA PHE A 544 -21.62 1.24 17.51
C PHE A 544 -22.88 0.36 17.59
N ALA A 545 -23.17 -0.19 18.77
CA ALA A 545 -24.36 -1.00 19.01
C ALA A 545 -25.68 -0.19 19.08
N LYS A 546 -25.63 1.14 19.05
CA LYS A 546 -26.82 2.02 19.17
C LYS A 546 -27.33 2.47 17.80
N CYS A 547 -28.62 2.79 17.76
CA CYS A 547 -29.33 3.27 16.57
C CYS A 547 -28.68 4.53 15.97
N ASP A 548 -28.63 4.56 14.65
CA ASP A 548 -28.04 5.61 13.82
C ASP A 548 -29.04 6.70 13.41
N ALA A 549 -30.29 6.63 13.88
CA ALA A 549 -31.29 7.67 13.69
C ALA A 549 -30.99 8.92 14.52
N MET A 550 -31.26 10.10 13.94
CA MET A 550 -30.99 11.43 14.49
C MET A 550 -32.29 12.23 14.64
N CYS A 551 -32.36 13.07 15.67
CA CYS A 551 -33.44 14.04 15.84
C CYS A 551 -33.33 15.14 14.76
N SER A 552 -34.47 15.50 14.17
CA SER A 552 -34.62 16.58 13.18
C SER A 552 -34.74 17.98 13.79
N GLY A 553 -34.57 18.11 15.11
CA GLY A 553 -34.65 19.40 15.81
C GLY A 553 -33.65 20.43 15.27
N PRO A 554 -34.06 21.69 14.99
CA PRO A 554 -33.18 22.71 14.46
C PRO A 554 -32.00 23.03 15.39
N GLU A 555 -32.13 22.77 16.69
CA GLU A 555 -31.05 22.88 17.68
C GLU A 555 -29.88 21.92 17.44
N HIS A 556 -30.08 20.88 16.61
CA HIS A 556 -29.07 19.88 16.25
C HIS A 556 -28.36 20.20 14.93
N THR A 557 -28.78 21.25 14.23
CA THR A 557 -28.15 21.72 13.00
C THR A 557 -27.08 22.79 13.25
N THR A 558 -26.06 22.86 12.40
CA THR A 558 -25.00 23.86 12.48
C THR A 558 -25.56 25.27 12.35
N ALA A 559 -25.67 25.99 13.47
CA ALA A 559 -25.84 27.44 13.47
C ALA A 559 -24.47 28.13 13.30
N ALA A 560 -24.43 29.24 12.55
CA ALA A 560 -23.22 30.00 12.23
C ALA A 560 -22.32 30.23 13.47
N GLY A 561 -21.22 29.46 13.56
CA GLY A 561 -20.16 29.61 14.56
C GLY A 561 -19.98 28.47 15.59
N ASN A 562 -20.92 27.53 15.72
CA ASN A 562 -20.77 26.35 16.60
C ASN A 562 -20.97 25.03 15.83
N GLY A 563 -20.20 24.00 16.18
CA GLY A 563 -20.34 22.66 15.59
C GLY A 563 -21.71 22.04 15.90
N ALA A 564 -22.31 21.36 14.91
CA ALA A 564 -23.57 20.65 15.10
C ALA A 564 -23.43 19.61 16.22
N GLN A 565 -24.37 19.60 17.17
CA GLN A 565 -24.50 18.54 18.16
C GLN A 565 -25.73 17.69 17.83
N PRO A 566 -25.57 16.64 17.00
CA PRO A 566 -26.67 15.74 16.66
C PRO A 566 -27.13 14.97 17.89
N SER A 567 -28.45 14.90 18.09
CA SER A 567 -29.07 14.03 19.09
C SER A 567 -29.45 12.71 18.44
N TYR A 568 -28.86 11.61 18.88
CA TYR A 568 -29.12 10.27 18.32
C TYR A 568 -30.12 9.47 19.17
N CYS A 569 -30.81 8.54 18.52
CA CYS A 569 -31.70 7.59 19.17
C CYS A 569 -30.96 6.78 20.25
N THR A 570 -31.55 6.57 21.42
CA THR A 570 -30.88 5.86 22.54
C THR A 570 -30.99 4.34 22.50
N LEU A 571 -31.79 3.80 21.57
CA LEU A 571 -32.11 2.38 21.46
C LEU A 571 -31.01 1.58 20.72
N PRO A 572 -31.01 0.23 20.82
CA PRO A 572 -30.11 -0.63 20.05
C PRO A 572 -30.24 -0.43 18.53
N LEU A 573 -29.18 -0.72 17.76
CA LEU A 573 -29.11 -0.45 16.32
C LEU A 573 -30.31 -0.97 15.53
N PHE A 574 -30.70 -2.22 15.77
CA PHE A 574 -31.93 -2.80 15.25
C PHE A 574 -32.92 -2.97 16.40
N HIS A 575 -33.88 -2.05 16.50
CA HIS A 575 -34.95 -2.06 17.48
C HIS A 575 -36.32 -2.04 16.78
N PRO A 576 -37.37 -2.65 17.37
CA PRO A 576 -38.74 -2.49 16.87
C PRO A 576 -39.23 -1.05 17.07
N GLN A 577 -40.22 -0.62 16.29
CA GLN A 577 -40.84 0.69 16.47
C GLN A 577 -41.47 0.80 17.86
N MET A 578 -41.13 1.87 18.59
CA MET A 578 -41.72 2.16 19.89
C MET A 578 -43.02 2.95 19.73
N ASP A 579 -44.01 2.67 20.57
CA ASP A 579 -45.27 3.43 20.61
C ASP A 579 -45.00 4.88 21.08
N PRO A 580 -45.36 5.92 20.31
CA PRO A 580 -45.21 7.32 20.71
C PRO A 580 -45.92 7.67 22.03
N ASN A 581 -46.96 6.93 22.40
CA ASN A 581 -47.70 7.13 23.65
C ASN A 581 -46.92 6.68 24.90
N ASN A 582 -45.85 5.91 24.72
CA ASN A 582 -45.00 5.41 25.80
C ASN A 582 -43.80 6.33 26.09
N ALA A 583 -43.91 7.64 25.77
CA ALA A 583 -42.83 8.59 25.98
C ALA A 583 -42.38 8.66 27.46
N PRO A 584 -41.08 8.83 27.75
CA PRO A 584 -40.58 8.94 29.12
C PRO A 584 -41.20 10.12 29.87
N VAL A 585 -41.54 9.95 31.15
CA VAL A 585 -42.00 11.04 32.02
C VAL A 585 -40.81 11.97 32.30
N GLY A 586 -40.67 13.07 31.53
CA GLY A 586 -39.58 14.05 31.69
C GLY A 586 -39.08 14.68 30.38
N LEU A 587 -37.79 14.97 30.30
CA LEU A 587 -37.10 15.43 29.07
C LEU A 587 -36.86 14.24 28.13
N GLY A 588 -37.40 14.33 26.91
CA GLY A 588 -37.27 13.30 25.86
C GLY A 588 -38.59 13.06 25.12
N TYR A 589 -38.53 12.45 23.94
CA TYR A 589 -39.73 12.05 23.20
C TYR A 589 -39.47 10.80 22.34
N ILE A 590 -40.55 10.16 21.90
CA ILE A 590 -40.53 9.09 20.91
C ILE A 590 -41.09 9.68 19.61
N SER A 591 -40.32 9.62 18.53
CA SER A 591 -40.75 10.07 17.22
C SER A 591 -41.81 9.14 16.63
N ASN A 592 -42.57 9.62 15.65
CA ASN A 592 -43.67 8.85 15.03
C ASN A 592 -43.20 7.55 14.36
N ASP A 593 -41.95 7.51 13.90
CA ASP A 593 -41.28 6.33 13.34
C ASP A 593 -40.66 5.40 14.39
N GLY A 594 -40.81 5.73 15.69
CA GLY A 594 -40.53 4.87 16.83
C GLY A 594 -39.12 5.00 17.43
N HIS A 595 -38.38 6.08 17.15
CA HIS A 595 -37.05 6.33 17.70
C HIS A 595 -37.11 7.19 18.97
N SER A 596 -36.24 6.92 19.95
CA SER A 596 -36.27 7.59 21.27
C SER A 596 -35.13 8.59 21.42
N PHE A 597 -35.46 9.86 21.62
CA PHE A 597 -34.51 10.97 21.80
C PHE A 597 -34.61 11.58 23.20
N LEU A 598 -33.49 12.10 23.70
CA LEU A 598 -33.40 12.80 25.01
C LEU A 598 -33.58 14.33 24.90
N CYS A 599 -33.72 14.84 23.67
CA CYS A 599 -33.98 16.26 23.40
C CYS A 599 -35.48 16.57 23.46
N ARG A 600 -35.84 17.86 23.33
CA ARG A 600 -37.25 18.28 23.27
C ARG A 600 -37.86 17.89 21.93
N ASN A 601 -39.18 17.69 21.90
CA ASN A 601 -39.90 17.38 20.66
C ASN A 601 -39.92 18.61 19.74
N PRO A 602 -39.32 18.53 18.52
CA PRO A 602 -39.26 19.65 17.58
C PRO A 602 -40.65 20.18 17.16
N VAL A 603 -41.67 19.32 17.15
CA VAL A 603 -43.02 19.69 16.68
C VAL A 603 -43.73 20.64 17.65
N VAL A 604 -43.40 20.60 18.94
CA VAL A 604 -43.99 21.48 19.98
C VAL A 604 -43.42 22.90 19.90
N MET A 605 -42.31 23.10 19.19
CA MET A 605 -41.61 24.40 19.12
C MET A 605 -42.03 25.30 17.95
N GLN A 606 -42.97 24.87 17.09
CA GLN A 606 -43.32 25.62 15.86
C GLN A 606 -44.55 26.54 15.97
N GLN A 607 -44.53 27.62 15.18
CA GLN A 607 -45.61 28.59 14.98
C GLN A 607 -46.91 27.93 14.46
N ALA A 608 -48.05 28.59 14.70
CA ALA A 608 -49.31 28.21 14.05
C ALA A 608 -49.29 28.62 12.57
N PHE A 609 -49.87 27.83 11.67
CA PHE A 609 -49.89 28.10 10.23
C PHE A 609 -51.31 28.27 9.67
N HIS A 610 -51.43 29.10 8.64
CA HIS A 610 -52.59 29.07 7.74
C HIS A 610 -52.16 28.34 6.47
N VAL A 611 -52.54 27.06 6.36
CA VAL A 611 -52.11 26.18 5.27
C VAL A 611 -53.19 26.15 4.20
N ILE A 612 -52.86 26.63 3.01
CA ILE A 612 -53.76 26.70 1.86
C ILE A 612 -53.25 25.70 0.81
N PHE A 613 -53.99 24.61 0.65
CA PHE A 613 -53.74 23.61 -0.39
C PHE A 613 -54.41 24.06 -1.68
N VAL A 614 -53.64 24.16 -2.76
CA VAL A 614 -54.12 24.50 -4.10
C VAL A 614 -53.90 23.27 -4.97
N VAL A 615 -54.97 22.54 -5.24
CA VAL A 615 -54.93 21.19 -5.80
C VAL A 615 -55.46 21.18 -7.22
N ASP A 616 -54.60 20.77 -8.14
CA ASP A 616 -54.94 20.52 -9.52
C ASP A 616 -55.83 19.28 -9.64
N ARG A 617 -56.98 19.43 -10.29
CA ARG A 617 -57.88 18.33 -10.66
C ARG A 617 -58.19 18.31 -12.15
N SER A 618 -57.29 18.84 -12.97
CA SER A 618 -57.38 18.83 -14.43
C SER A 618 -57.38 17.43 -15.02
N SER A 619 -57.53 17.34 -16.35
CA SER A 619 -57.58 16.06 -17.06
C SER A 619 -56.27 15.28 -16.98
N SER A 620 -55.11 15.93 -16.91
CA SER A 620 -53.80 15.28 -16.79
C SER A 620 -53.63 14.59 -15.43
N MET A 621 -54.34 15.06 -14.40
CA MET A 621 -54.40 14.41 -13.08
C MET A 621 -55.19 13.07 -13.08
N LYS A 622 -55.76 12.65 -14.23
CA LYS A 622 -56.38 11.32 -14.42
C LYS A 622 -55.37 10.20 -14.66
N TYR A 623 -54.13 10.51 -15.01
CA TYR A 623 -53.12 9.48 -15.30
C TYR A 623 -52.83 8.61 -14.08
N SER A 624 -52.54 7.32 -14.32
CA SER A 624 -52.35 6.30 -13.30
C SER A 624 -50.88 5.92 -13.07
N ASP A 625 -49.96 6.73 -13.58
CA ASP A 625 -48.52 6.65 -13.35
C ASP A 625 -48.14 6.99 -11.89
N ARG A 626 -49.00 7.75 -11.20
CA ARG A 626 -49.01 7.89 -9.74
C ARG A 626 -50.32 7.37 -9.18
N ARG A 627 -50.25 6.68 -8.03
CA ARG A 627 -51.42 6.08 -7.36
C ARG A 627 -51.39 6.37 -5.85
N PRO A 628 -52.54 6.29 -5.14
CA PRO A 628 -52.60 6.41 -3.69
C PRO A 628 -51.63 5.46 -2.96
N LEU A 629 -51.16 5.82 -1.77
CA LEU A 629 -50.34 4.92 -0.94
C LEU A 629 -51.11 3.63 -0.66
N PRO A 630 -50.49 2.44 -0.85
CA PRO A 630 -51.10 1.19 -0.43
C PRO A 630 -51.02 1.02 1.10
N ASN A 631 -51.93 0.22 1.67
CA ASN A 631 -51.90 -0.22 3.07
C ASN A 631 -52.01 0.87 4.15
N THR A 632 -52.63 2.03 3.84
CA THR A 632 -52.99 3.04 4.85
C THR A 632 -54.47 2.91 5.26
N PRO A 633 -54.88 3.41 6.44
CA PRO A 633 -56.28 3.37 6.89
C PRO A 633 -57.28 3.98 5.89
N ALA A 634 -56.86 4.97 5.09
CA ALA A 634 -57.70 5.62 4.09
C ALA A 634 -57.56 5.05 2.66
N SER A 635 -56.60 4.15 2.41
CA SER A 635 -56.28 3.67 1.05
C SER A 635 -57.48 3.10 0.32
N ALA A 636 -58.28 2.23 0.97
CA ALA A 636 -59.45 1.62 0.34
C ALA A 636 -60.51 2.66 -0.06
N ARG A 637 -60.74 3.68 0.76
CA ARG A 637 -61.70 4.77 0.50
C ARG A 637 -61.23 5.65 -0.66
N ILE A 638 -59.94 6.01 -0.67
CA ILE A 638 -59.35 6.85 -1.72
C ILE A 638 -59.32 6.10 -3.04
N THR A 639 -58.79 4.88 -3.08
CA THR A 639 -58.73 4.05 -4.29
C THR A 639 -60.12 3.75 -4.86
N GLY A 640 -61.13 3.57 -4.00
CA GLY A 640 -62.52 3.40 -4.42
C GLY A 640 -63.10 4.64 -5.13
N SER A 641 -62.58 5.85 -4.84
CA SER A 641 -63.00 7.09 -5.49
C SER A 641 -62.11 7.45 -6.69
N SER A 642 -60.79 7.46 -6.50
CA SER A 642 -59.79 7.92 -7.46
C SER A 642 -58.50 7.10 -7.32
N ASN A 643 -58.18 6.27 -8.31
CA ASN A 643 -56.96 5.45 -8.36
C ASN A 643 -55.98 5.98 -9.43
N ASN A 644 -55.59 7.25 -9.30
CA ASN A 644 -54.80 8.05 -10.25
C ASN A 644 -53.98 9.12 -9.52
N ARG A 645 -53.30 10.03 -10.24
CA ARG A 645 -52.54 11.16 -9.68
C ARG A 645 -53.36 11.97 -8.67
N PHE A 646 -54.61 12.30 -8.98
CA PHE A 646 -55.49 13.00 -8.04
C PHE A 646 -55.73 12.18 -6.75
N GLY A 647 -55.92 10.86 -6.87
CA GLY A 647 -55.96 9.96 -5.71
C GLY A 647 -54.66 9.95 -4.90
N ALA A 648 -53.50 10.06 -5.55
CA ALA A 648 -52.22 10.20 -4.89
C ALA A 648 -52.15 11.50 -4.07
N VAL A 649 -52.66 12.62 -4.61
CA VAL A 649 -52.78 13.89 -3.87
C VAL A 649 -53.63 13.73 -2.62
N LEU A 650 -54.83 13.13 -2.74
CA LEU A 650 -55.72 12.89 -1.60
C LEU A 650 -55.05 12.03 -0.52
N SER A 651 -54.28 11.03 -0.92
CA SER A 651 -53.50 10.19 -0.01
C SER A 651 -52.47 11.00 0.77
N SER A 652 -51.77 11.92 0.11
CA SER A 652 -50.75 12.75 0.76
C SER A 652 -51.35 13.79 1.70
N LEU A 653 -52.47 14.41 1.32
CA LEU A 653 -53.21 15.34 2.20
C LEU A 653 -53.67 14.63 3.47
N TYR A 654 -54.22 13.41 3.34
CA TYR A 654 -54.65 12.62 4.49
C TYR A 654 -53.49 12.25 5.42
N SER A 655 -52.34 11.83 4.86
CA SER A 655 -51.13 11.57 5.63
C SER A 655 -50.65 12.83 6.38
N PHE A 656 -50.65 13.98 5.71
CA PHE A 656 -50.29 15.26 6.33
C PHE A 656 -51.18 15.59 7.53
N TRP A 657 -52.51 15.56 7.35
CA TRP A 657 -53.44 15.87 8.44
C TRP A 657 -53.35 14.87 9.59
N THR A 658 -53.19 13.58 9.29
CA THR A 658 -53.06 12.54 10.31
C THR A 658 -51.81 12.73 11.15
N ALA A 659 -50.66 12.99 10.51
CA ALA A 659 -49.41 13.23 11.20
C ALA A 659 -49.43 14.53 12.04
N ARG A 660 -50.05 15.59 11.51
CA ARG A 660 -50.20 16.85 12.24
C ARG A 660 -51.19 16.74 13.42
N ALA A 661 -52.25 15.95 13.27
CA ALA A 661 -53.20 15.67 14.35
C ALA A 661 -52.55 14.83 15.47
N ALA A 662 -51.75 13.82 15.13
CA ALA A 662 -51.02 13.00 16.11
C ALA A 662 -50.02 13.81 16.94
N ALA A 663 -49.37 14.81 16.34
CA ALA A 663 -48.36 15.62 17.01
C ALA A 663 -48.89 16.60 18.08
N ILE A 664 -50.21 16.87 18.13
CA ILE A 664 -50.85 17.81 19.07
C ILE A 664 -51.32 17.10 20.37
N GLY A 665 -50.92 15.84 20.57
CA GLY A 665 -51.35 14.92 21.64
C GLY A 665 -51.68 15.54 23.00
N GLY A 666 -52.96 15.83 23.22
CA GLY A 666 -53.56 16.25 24.49
C GLY A 666 -55.05 16.51 24.31
N HIS A 667 -55.89 15.97 25.21
CA HIS A 667 -57.35 16.05 25.12
C HIS A 667 -57.88 17.49 24.89
N GLN A 668 -58.82 17.63 23.94
CA GLN A 668 -59.74 18.77 23.77
C GLN A 668 -59.17 20.17 23.45
N ALA A 669 -57.94 20.30 22.94
CA ALA A 669 -57.49 21.58 22.36
C ALA A 669 -57.70 21.58 20.83
N ALA A 670 -58.38 22.60 20.30
CA ALA A 670 -58.53 22.79 18.85
C ALA A 670 -57.16 22.98 18.18
N ARG A 671 -57.00 22.47 16.95
CA ARG A 671 -55.77 22.65 16.15
C ARG A 671 -55.51 24.15 15.97
N ARG A 672 -54.28 24.60 16.24
CA ARG A 672 -53.89 26.02 16.05
C ARG A 672 -53.77 26.39 14.57
N ASP A 673 -53.43 25.42 13.73
CA ASP A 673 -53.35 25.57 12.28
C ASP A 673 -54.76 25.66 11.65
N SER A 674 -54.93 26.58 10.71
CA SER A 674 -56.12 26.62 9.85
C SER A 674 -55.82 26.04 8.48
N TYR A 675 -56.76 25.28 7.92
CA TYR A 675 -56.64 24.62 6.63
C TYR A 675 -57.67 25.17 5.64
N SER A 676 -57.21 25.49 4.44
CA SER A 676 -58.06 25.75 3.28
C SER A 676 -57.65 24.82 2.15
N VAL A 677 -58.61 24.29 1.39
CA VAL A 677 -58.35 23.46 0.20
C VAL A 677 -59.12 24.04 -0.98
N ILE A 678 -58.38 24.49 -1.97
CA ILE A 678 -58.86 24.99 -3.25
C ILE A 678 -58.59 23.89 -4.27
N LEU A 679 -59.64 23.44 -4.96
CA LEU A 679 -59.51 22.51 -6.08
C LEU A 679 -59.68 23.31 -7.38
N PHE A 680 -58.79 23.13 -8.36
CA PHE A 680 -58.86 23.89 -9.61
C PHE A 680 -58.75 23.02 -10.87
N GLU A 681 -59.40 23.51 -11.93
CA GLU A 681 -59.28 23.05 -13.32
C GLU A 681 -59.25 24.30 -14.21
N ASP A 682 -60.17 24.48 -15.16
CA ASP A 682 -60.45 25.77 -15.81
C ASP A 682 -61.16 26.80 -14.90
N SER A 683 -61.63 26.34 -13.73
CA SER A 683 -62.31 27.11 -12.69
C SER A 683 -61.91 26.61 -11.29
N VAL A 684 -62.20 27.39 -10.25
CA VAL A 684 -61.84 27.08 -8.86
C VAL A 684 -63.06 26.68 -8.02
N ALA A 685 -62.87 25.73 -7.12
CA ALA A 685 -63.83 25.32 -6.11
C ALA A 685 -63.18 25.33 -4.72
N ASP A 686 -63.75 26.09 -3.78
CA ASP A 686 -63.30 26.11 -2.39
C ASP A 686 -63.92 24.91 -1.65
N ALA A 687 -63.18 23.82 -1.54
CA ALA A 687 -63.67 22.60 -0.90
C ALA A 687 -63.67 22.73 0.64
N ILE A 688 -62.64 23.38 1.18
CA ILE A 688 -62.48 23.66 2.61
C ILE A 688 -61.94 25.08 2.75
N THR A 689 -62.45 25.86 3.71
CA THR A 689 -61.99 27.24 3.92
C THR A 689 -61.81 27.53 5.39
N ASN A 690 -60.57 27.85 5.78
CA ASN A 690 -60.19 28.28 7.14
C ASN A 690 -60.69 27.34 8.27
N ASP A 691 -60.64 26.02 8.04
CA ASP A 691 -61.03 25.00 9.02
C ASP A 691 -59.94 24.81 10.09
N PHE A 692 -60.32 24.70 11.35
CA PHE A 692 -59.41 24.43 12.49
C PHE A 692 -59.90 23.31 13.42
N SER A 693 -61.03 22.67 13.08
CA SER A 693 -61.74 21.74 13.98
C SER A 693 -62.00 20.38 13.36
N SER A 694 -62.03 20.25 12.03
CA SER A 694 -62.32 18.97 11.39
C SER A 694 -61.16 17.99 11.56
N SER A 695 -61.52 16.73 11.85
CA SER A 695 -60.59 15.60 11.89
C SER A 695 -60.05 15.24 10.50
N PRO A 696 -58.91 14.55 10.39
CA PRO A 696 -58.37 14.08 9.11
C PRO A 696 -59.40 13.31 8.26
N ASP A 697 -60.22 12.48 8.90
CA ASP A 697 -61.29 11.73 8.22
C ASP A 697 -62.39 12.63 7.65
N GLN A 698 -62.83 13.64 8.40
CA GLN A 698 -63.86 14.60 7.95
C GLN A 698 -63.36 15.49 6.81
N LEU A 699 -62.08 15.91 6.87
CA LEU A 699 -61.45 16.67 5.79
C LEU A 699 -61.37 15.83 4.51
N LEU A 700 -60.96 14.56 4.64
CA LEU A 700 -60.90 13.63 3.50
C LEU A 700 -62.28 13.35 2.90
N ASP A 701 -63.31 13.11 3.72
CA ASP A 701 -64.68 12.86 3.26
C ASP A 701 -65.26 14.03 2.45
N THR A 702 -64.82 15.25 2.74
CA THR A 702 -65.20 16.43 1.97
C THR A 702 -64.57 16.40 0.58
N LEU A 703 -63.28 16.03 0.49
CA LEU A 703 -62.56 15.99 -0.79
C LEU A 703 -62.93 14.79 -1.68
N LEU A 704 -63.31 13.65 -1.09
CA LEU A 704 -63.65 12.43 -1.85
C LEU A 704 -64.85 12.59 -2.80
N ARG A 705 -65.66 13.64 -2.62
CA ARG A 705 -66.82 13.98 -3.47
C ARG A 705 -66.43 14.56 -4.82
N TYR A 706 -65.21 15.08 -4.95
CA TYR A 706 -64.72 15.72 -6.16
C TYR A 706 -64.03 14.72 -7.09
N LYS A 707 -64.16 14.96 -8.40
CA LYS A 707 -63.51 14.18 -9.46
C LYS A 707 -62.65 15.09 -10.32
N THR A 708 -61.69 14.49 -11.01
CA THR A 708 -60.89 15.17 -12.04
C THR A 708 -61.79 15.66 -13.19
N GLY A 709 -61.66 16.89 -13.65
CA GLY A 709 -62.44 17.40 -14.79
C GLY A 709 -61.55 17.82 -15.97
N THR A 710 -61.73 19.02 -16.52
CA THR A 710 -61.17 19.46 -17.81
C THR A 710 -60.53 20.85 -17.74
N GLY A 711 -59.39 21.02 -18.42
CA GLY A 711 -58.64 22.28 -18.42
C GLY A 711 -57.81 22.49 -17.16
N THR A 712 -56.93 23.50 -17.18
CA THR A 712 -56.07 23.88 -16.06
C THR A 712 -55.71 25.37 -16.18
N ASP A 713 -55.94 26.15 -15.12
CA ASP A 713 -55.61 27.57 -15.06
C ASP A 713 -54.93 27.91 -13.73
N PHE A 714 -53.60 28.05 -13.77
CA PHE A 714 -52.81 28.42 -12.60
C PHE A 714 -53.08 29.86 -12.15
N THR A 715 -53.42 30.76 -13.07
CA THR A 715 -53.66 32.18 -12.76
C THR A 715 -54.88 32.31 -11.86
N VAL A 716 -55.99 31.66 -12.21
CA VAL A 716 -57.23 31.68 -11.41
C VAL A 716 -57.00 31.00 -10.06
N ALA A 717 -56.26 29.90 -10.03
CA ALA A 717 -55.93 29.17 -8.80
C ALA A 717 -55.09 30.03 -7.82
N VAL A 718 -54.05 30.70 -8.31
CA VAL A 718 -53.18 31.56 -7.50
C VAL A 718 -53.91 32.82 -7.03
N GLN A 719 -54.73 33.45 -7.88
CA GLN A 719 -55.56 34.60 -7.49
C GLN A 719 -56.59 34.22 -6.41
N ARG A 720 -57.16 33.02 -6.49
CA ARG A 720 -58.06 32.52 -5.45
C ARG A 720 -57.33 32.23 -4.14
N ALA A 721 -56.15 31.65 -4.21
CA ALA A 721 -55.30 31.42 -3.03
C ALA A 721 -54.93 32.75 -2.34
N GLN A 722 -54.58 33.78 -3.11
CA GLN A 722 -54.37 35.13 -2.60
C GLN A 722 -55.61 35.67 -1.89
N SER A 723 -56.80 35.57 -2.52
CA SER A 723 -58.06 36.04 -1.93
C SER A 723 -58.39 35.33 -0.61
N ILE A 724 -58.15 34.02 -0.50
CA ILE A 724 -58.36 33.25 0.73
C ILE A 724 -57.34 33.62 1.81
N MET A 725 -56.08 33.81 1.44
CA MET A 725 -55.04 34.27 2.36
C MET A 725 -55.38 35.65 2.95
N GLU A 726 -55.75 36.61 2.10
CA GLU A 726 -56.12 37.97 2.50
C GLU A 726 -57.41 37.97 3.34
N GLY A 727 -58.44 37.25 2.91
CA GLY A 727 -59.75 37.22 3.57
C GLY A 727 -59.76 36.57 4.95
N TYR A 728 -58.80 35.69 5.24
CA TYR A 728 -58.68 34.98 6.52
C TYR A 728 -57.33 35.22 7.22
N TRP A 729 -56.69 36.35 6.92
CA TRP A 729 -55.39 36.69 7.48
C TRP A 729 -55.38 36.72 9.01
N SER A 730 -54.29 36.26 9.62
CA SER A 730 -54.10 36.29 11.07
C SER A 730 -52.63 36.56 11.41
N ALA A 731 -52.39 37.58 12.23
CA ALA A 731 -51.04 37.90 12.71
C ALA A 731 -50.42 36.77 13.56
N GLU A 732 -51.23 35.85 14.10
CA GLU A 732 -50.76 34.71 14.89
C GLU A 732 -50.34 33.51 14.01
N ARG A 733 -50.73 33.50 12.73
CA ARG A 733 -50.47 32.38 11.82
C ARG A 733 -49.56 32.80 10.67
N SER A 734 -48.60 31.96 10.32
CA SER A 734 -47.74 32.21 9.16
C SER A 734 -48.42 31.59 7.91
N PRO A 735 -48.54 32.34 6.80
CA PRO A 735 -49.22 31.84 5.60
C PRO A 735 -48.33 30.84 4.86
N VAL A 736 -48.90 29.68 4.52
CA VAL A 736 -48.25 28.63 3.74
C VAL A 736 -49.17 28.22 2.60
N ILE A 737 -48.68 28.29 1.36
CA ILE A 737 -49.39 27.76 0.20
C ILE A 737 -48.68 26.51 -0.29
N ILE A 738 -49.41 25.40 -0.43
CA ILE A 738 -48.91 24.22 -1.13
C ILE A 738 -49.70 24.03 -2.41
N PHE A 739 -49.00 24.20 -3.51
CA PHE A 739 -49.49 24.04 -4.87
C PHE A 739 -49.19 22.63 -5.38
N LEU A 740 -50.21 21.84 -5.65
CA LEU A 740 -50.15 20.42 -5.98
C LEU A 740 -50.66 20.24 -7.43
N SER A 741 -49.75 20.07 -8.40
CA SER A 741 -50.09 19.96 -9.83
C SER A 741 -49.11 19.03 -10.55
N ASP A 742 -49.39 18.65 -11.79
CA ASP A 742 -48.41 17.99 -12.66
C ASP A 742 -47.62 18.95 -13.56
N GLY A 743 -47.88 20.27 -13.45
CA GLY A 743 -47.09 21.32 -14.09
C GLY A 743 -47.51 21.68 -15.51
N GLU A 744 -48.57 21.05 -16.05
CA GLU A 744 -49.02 21.24 -17.44
C GLU A 744 -49.82 22.54 -17.66
N CYS A 745 -49.41 23.64 -17.04
CA CYS A 745 -49.98 24.99 -17.23
C CYS A 745 -48.88 26.05 -17.08
N SER A 746 -49.11 27.23 -17.64
CA SER A 746 -48.24 28.40 -17.45
C SER A 746 -48.95 29.49 -16.65
N ILE A 747 -48.16 30.31 -15.98
CA ILE A 747 -48.62 31.48 -15.24
C ILE A 747 -47.66 32.64 -15.47
N ALA A 748 -48.16 33.87 -15.47
CA ALA A 748 -47.32 35.04 -15.52
C ALA A 748 -46.61 35.25 -14.17
N ASP A 749 -45.31 35.52 -14.20
CA ASP A 749 -44.50 35.81 -13.01
C ASP A 749 -45.16 36.85 -12.09
N GLN A 750 -45.77 37.88 -12.68
CA GLN A 750 -46.45 38.96 -11.97
C GLN A 750 -47.52 38.43 -10.99
N THR A 751 -48.28 37.40 -11.37
CA THR A 751 -49.36 36.84 -10.52
C THR A 751 -48.79 36.20 -9.25
N VAL A 752 -47.64 35.52 -9.35
CA VAL A 752 -46.96 34.94 -8.18
C VAL A 752 -46.32 36.03 -7.32
N GLN A 753 -45.75 37.06 -7.97
CA GLN A 753 -45.18 38.22 -7.28
C GLN A 753 -46.25 38.97 -6.47
N ASP A 754 -47.43 39.18 -7.06
CA ASP A 754 -48.54 39.89 -6.42
C ASP A 754 -49.03 39.13 -5.18
N LEU A 755 -49.20 37.80 -5.28
CA LEU A 755 -49.51 36.94 -4.14
C LEU A 755 -48.48 37.08 -3.01
N CYS A 756 -47.19 36.98 -3.33
CA CYS A 756 -46.13 37.04 -2.31
C CYS A 756 -46.02 38.44 -1.68
N ARG A 757 -46.13 39.51 -2.49
CA ARG A 757 -46.12 40.90 -2.01
C ARG A 757 -47.33 41.21 -1.13
N ALA A 758 -48.50 40.66 -1.46
CA ALA A 758 -49.70 40.79 -0.63
C ALA A 758 -49.48 40.25 0.79
N ALA A 759 -48.87 39.07 0.93
CA ALA A 759 -48.50 38.53 2.24
C ALA A 759 -47.54 39.46 3.00
N VAL A 760 -46.48 39.93 2.32
CA VAL A 760 -45.49 40.84 2.90
C VAL A 760 -46.14 42.14 3.37
N HIS A 761 -47.07 42.73 2.60
CA HIS A 761 -47.82 43.91 3.00
C HIS A 761 -48.71 43.68 4.23
N LEU A 762 -49.22 42.46 4.41
CA LEU A 762 -49.99 42.07 5.59
C LEU A 762 -49.11 41.70 6.80
N GLY A 763 -47.79 41.76 6.64
CA GLY A 763 -46.80 41.72 7.73
C GLY A 763 -46.01 40.42 7.86
N LYS A 764 -46.18 39.44 6.96
CA LYS A 764 -45.40 38.18 6.98
C LYS A 764 -45.03 37.72 5.57
N ALA A 765 -43.83 37.16 5.41
CA ALA A 765 -43.48 36.51 4.16
C ALA A 765 -44.30 35.23 3.93
N LEU A 766 -44.69 34.98 2.69
CA LEU A 766 -45.35 33.76 2.26
C LEU A 766 -44.33 32.62 2.10
N SER A 767 -44.65 31.44 2.62
CA SER A 767 -43.96 30.20 2.27
C SER A 767 -44.73 29.50 1.15
N PHE A 768 -44.11 29.36 -0.02
CA PHE A 768 -44.74 28.76 -1.20
C PHE A 768 -44.06 27.43 -1.54
N HIS A 769 -44.82 26.35 -1.53
CA HIS A 769 -44.35 25.02 -1.88
C HIS A 769 -45.03 24.53 -3.14
N ALA A 770 -44.26 24.16 -4.15
CA ALA A 770 -44.79 23.52 -5.35
C ALA A 770 -44.42 22.04 -5.38
N VAL A 771 -45.43 21.21 -5.60
CA VAL A 771 -45.30 19.76 -5.67
C VAL A 771 -45.72 19.31 -7.07
N SER A 772 -44.79 18.67 -7.78
CA SER A 772 -45.07 18.08 -9.09
C SER A 772 -45.47 16.61 -8.98
N PHE A 773 -46.64 16.26 -9.51
CA PHE A 773 -47.10 14.87 -9.74
C PHE A 773 -46.85 14.40 -11.19
N GLY A 774 -46.23 15.25 -12.02
CA GLY A 774 -45.95 15.02 -13.43
C GLY A 774 -44.49 14.63 -13.71
N SER A 775 -44.19 14.48 -15.00
CA SER A 775 -42.80 14.33 -15.46
C SER A 775 -42.03 15.63 -15.24
N ASP A 776 -40.74 15.51 -14.93
CA ASP A 776 -39.86 16.64 -14.63
C ASP A 776 -39.77 17.67 -15.79
N ASN A 777 -40.02 17.22 -17.02
CA ASN A 777 -40.04 18.04 -18.23
C ASN A 777 -41.17 19.08 -18.24
N TYR A 778 -42.28 18.83 -17.54
CA TYR A 778 -43.44 19.73 -17.51
C TYR A 778 -43.44 20.66 -16.28
N SER A 779 -42.52 20.47 -15.34
CA SER A 779 -42.52 21.22 -14.07
C SER A 779 -41.84 22.59 -14.11
N SER A 780 -41.47 23.11 -15.29
CA SER A 780 -40.73 24.38 -15.40
C SER A 780 -41.49 25.57 -14.79
N SER A 781 -42.80 25.64 -15.01
CA SER A 781 -43.66 26.67 -14.42
C SER A 781 -43.70 26.56 -12.89
N LEU A 782 -43.76 25.35 -12.33
CA LEU A 782 -43.79 25.12 -10.88
C LEU A 782 -42.48 25.56 -10.21
N ARG A 783 -41.32 25.26 -10.82
CA ARG A 783 -40.02 25.75 -10.33
C ARG A 783 -39.94 27.26 -10.38
N ARG A 784 -40.40 27.86 -11.48
CA ARG A 784 -40.40 29.31 -11.65
C ARG A 784 -41.24 30.02 -10.58
N MET A 785 -42.41 29.49 -10.24
CA MET A 785 -43.25 30.01 -9.16
C MET A 785 -42.52 29.99 -7.80
N VAL A 786 -41.83 28.90 -7.50
CA VAL A 786 -41.05 28.76 -6.26
C VAL A 786 -39.84 29.70 -6.22
N GLU A 787 -39.11 29.84 -7.32
CA GLU A 787 -37.97 30.77 -7.43
C GLU A 787 -38.39 32.21 -7.12
N ILE A 788 -39.52 32.66 -7.68
CA ILE A 788 -40.08 33.99 -7.44
C ILE A 788 -40.48 34.16 -5.97
N ALA A 789 -41.17 33.17 -5.41
CA ALA A 789 -41.61 33.22 -4.02
C ALA A 789 -40.42 33.24 -3.05
N LEU A 790 -39.39 32.44 -3.32
CA LEU A 790 -38.17 32.37 -2.52
C LEU A 790 -37.38 33.69 -2.58
N ASP A 791 -37.27 34.31 -3.76
CA ASP A 791 -36.62 35.62 -3.92
C ASP A 791 -37.34 36.70 -3.10
N ILE A 792 -38.67 36.78 -3.20
CA ILE A 792 -39.46 37.75 -2.41
C ILE A 792 -39.37 37.45 -0.91
N GLN A 793 -39.43 36.17 -0.52
CA GLN A 793 -39.32 35.75 0.87
C GLN A 793 -37.97 36.13 1.49
N ASN A 794 -36.86 35.95 0.74
CA ASN A 794 -35.52 36.31 1.20
C ASN A 794 -35.31 37.81 1.37
N ASN A 795 -36.03 38.62 0.58
CA ASN A 795 -35.96 40.09 0.61
C ASN A 795 -37.01 40.74 1.52
N ALA A 796 -37.90 39.96 2.16
CA ALA A 796 -38.93 40.48 3.04
C ALA A 796 -38.36 40.95 4.40
N PRO A 797 -38.98 41.97 5.04
CA PRO A 797 -38.59 42.40 6.39
C PRO A 797 -38.70 41.23 7.39
N ARG A 798 -37.62 40.99 8.15
CA ARG A 798 -37.61 39.93 9.16
C ARG A 798 -38.37 40.36 10.40
N ASP A 799 -39.23 39.47 10.91
CA ASP A 799 -39.85 39.63 12.22
C ASP A 799 -38.80 39.37 13.33
N PRO A 800 -38.41 40.38 14.13
CA PRO A 800 -37.39 40.23 15.16
C PRO A 800 -37.82 39.32 16.33
N LEU A 801 -39.10 38.98 16.44
CA LEU A 801 -39.64 38.09 17.47
C LEU A 801 -39.60 36.60 17.05
N VAL A 802 -39.19 36.30 15.82
CA VAL A 802 -39.19 34.96 15.25
C VAL A 802 -37.76 34.48 15.01
N PRO A 803 -37.32 33.35 15.60
CA PRO A 803 -36.01 32.78 15.32
C PRO A 803 -35.85 32.47 13.82
N ALA A 804 -34.66 32.73 13.25
CA ALA A 804 -34.41 32.50 11.82
C ALA A 804 -34.67 31.05 11.36
N ALA A 805 -34.58 30.08 12.28
CA ALA A 805 -34.87 28.66 12.06
C ALA A 805 -36.37 28.31 12.03
N ALA A 806 -37.26 29.25 12.38
CA ALA A 806 -38.72 29.04 12.37
C ALA A 806 -39.37 29.45 11.03
N THR A 807 -38.62 30.08 10.12
CA THR A 807 -39.10 30.44 8.78
C THR A 807 -38.97 29.25 7.84
N VAL A 808 -40.10 28.75 7.33
CA VAL A 808 -40.12 27.67 6.33
C VAL A 808 -39.83 28.26 4.95
N ALA A 809 -38.70 27.91 4.35
CA ALA A 809 -38.31 28.40 3.03
C ALA A 809 -39.18 27.79 1.92
N SER A 810 -39.53 28.62 0.94
CA SER A 810 -40.25 28.19 -0.27
C SER A 810 -39.44 27.12 -1.01
N SER A 811 -40.10 26.06 -1.49
CA SER A 811 -39.41 24.91 -2.08
C SER A 811 -40.20 24.25 -3.21
N TYR A 812 -39.47 23.61 -4.12
CA TYR A 812 -40.02 22.78 -5.19
C TYR A 812 -39.66 21.31 -4.91
N THR A 813 -40.64 20.43 -5.05
CA THR A 813 -40.44 18.99 -4.88
C THR A 813 -41.13 18.22 -5.98
N GLN A 814 -40.43 17.23 -6.55
CA GLN A 814 -41.05 16.25 -7.42
C GLN A 814 -41.54 15.08 -6.55
N ALA A 815 -42.82 14.73 -6.64
CA ALA A 815 -43.36 13.58 -5.92
C ALA A 815 -42.87 12.29 -6.60
N LEU A 816 -41.68 11.78 -6.24
CA LEU A 816 -41.15 10.51 -6.73
C LEU A 816 -41.88 9.31 -6.10
N ASP A 817 -42.48 9.49 -4.93
CA ASP A 817 -43.56 8.69 -4.36
C ASP A 817 -44.37 9.55 -3.37
N THR A 818 -45.46 9.00 -2.86
CA THR A 818 -46.34 9.64 -1.88
C THR A 818 -45.74 9.69 -0.46
N VAL A 819 -44.60 9.02 -0.23
CA VAL A 819 -43.84 9.03 1.04
C VAL A 819 -42.95 10.27 1.12
N GLN A 820 -42.26 10.65 0.04
CA GLN A 820 -41.47 11.89 -0.04
C GLN A 820 -42.32 13.16 0.11
N LEU A 821 -43.61 13.10 -0.24
CA LEU A 821 -44.52 14.22 0.02
C LEU A 821 -44.80 14.39 1.51
N ALA A 822 -45.02 13.28 2.22
CA ALA A 822 -45.13 13.30 3.66
C ALA A 822 -43.83 13.82 4.26
N GLU A 823 -42.65 13.36 3.83
CA GLU A 823 -41.34 13.85 4.29
C GLU A 823 -41.10 15.36 4.04
N THR A 824 -41.53 15.91 2.91
CA THR A 824 -41.39 17.36 2.62
C THR A 824 -42.25 18.21 3.56
N PHE A 825 -43.40 17.68 3.94
CA PHE A 825 -44.31 18.27 4.91
C PHE A 825 -43.99 17.90 6.38
N LEU A 826 -43.26 16.81 6.60
CA LEU A 826 -42.89 16.18 7.89
C LEU A 826 -41.40 16.25 8.19
N GLY A 827 -40.62 17.10 7.49
CA GLY A 827 -39.28 17.53 7.90
C GLY A 827 -39.25 18.21 9.28
N ILE A 828 -40.38 18.22 9.97
CA ILE A 828 -40.66 18.72 11.31
C ILE A 828 -40.91 17.56 12.30
N ALA A 829 -41.20 16.33 11.85
CA ALA A 829 -41.72 15.23 12.68
C ALA A 829 -41.05 13.84 12.51
N GLU A 830 -40.26 13.59 11.47
CA GLU A 830 -39.55 12.29 11.29
C GLU A 830 -38.07 12.36 11.67
N SER A 831 -37.48 11.20 12.03
CA SER A 831 -36.06 11.12 12.38
C SER A 831 -35.18 11.13 11.13
N LEU A 832 -34.10 11.90 11.15
CA LEU A 832 -33.11 11.92 10.07
C LEU A 832 -32.24 10.67 10.16
N ARG A 833 -32.00 9.99 9.05
CA ARG A 833 -31.01 8.92 8.98
C ARG A 833 -29.79 9.38 8.21
N LYS A 834 -28.62 9.06 8.73
CA LYS A 834 -27.37 9.16 7.98
C LYS A 834 -27.39 8.16 6.80
N PRO A 835 -26.80 8.51 5.65
CA PRO A 835 -26.50 7.54 4.61
C PRO A 835 -25.72 6.36 5.21
N ARG A 836 -26.12 5.14 4.88
CA ARG A 836 -25.45 3.92 5.34
C ARG A 836 -24.46 3.47 4.28
N GLY A 837 -23.27 3.10 4.70
CA GLY A 837 -22.32 2.42 3.82
C GLY A 837 -21.23 1.74 4.61
N SER A 838 -20.64 0.72 4.00
CA SER A 838 -19.66 -0.17 4.61
C SER A 838 -18.72 -0.74 3.55
N LEU A 839 -17.55 -1.20 3.99
CA LEU A 839 -16.57 -1.86 3.14
C LEU A 839 -16.81 -3.38 3.15
N ILE A 840 -17.03 -3.94 1.97
CA ILE A 840 -17.29 -5.36 1.75
C ILE A 840 -16.18 -5.99 0.90
N HIS A 841 -15.91 -7.27 1.11
CA HIS A 841 -14.96 -8.09 0.34
C HIS A 841 -15.68 -9.04 -0.61
#